data_AF-A0A1Q9NIS0-F1
#
_entry.id   AF-A0A1Q9NIS0-F1
#
_cell.length_a   1.000
_cell.length_b   1.000
_cell.length_c   1.000
_cell.angle_alpha   90.00
_cell.angle_beta   90.00
_cell.angle_gamma   90.00
#
_symmetry.space_group_name_H-M   'P 1'
#
loop_
_entity.id
_entity.type
_entity.pdbx_description
1 polymer ?
#
loop_
_entity_poly.entity_id
_entity_poly.type
_entity_poly.pdbx_seq_one_letter_code
_entity_poly.pdbx_strand_id
1 'polypeptide(L)'
;MTENRENLAILALLLLLSFPQIFPIQQIGPTSVMVLLSSEASAGETISITSDSDFAIVAASLGLPGNGTSGNPYIIADLDIDYIRIEDTTVYFEIRRCYLAPTTDPRSIDFDNVAHGLVDSCVIEDRPNGIKARSSLDIVITNNTLRELSVESISVDYSSDCTILDNDISDGGFGVGCYDSDHVIIDRNLVVECRDGIYLPFPQYTNVTNNRVTNCSTGLTVSGGSYLHVENNTFVNAGIHLNQLDLTKTFINNTINGLELGVFASVQNQTLDGNQYGQLLLYNCENFSIVNGTFSLLSHCIELTACQNVTLENVTFDNSVHGVWMSESTGCTIKNATFRECSGWPIYADETDYLSILNSTIESDGDPILVLESVNCTIVGNTFTNSHISFSLGVVDRFSYETYLIDHYIHNIRDNTIDNLLLGYFVNETDLSVNPSEYGQMIFVNCTDIGLSQSSTSNRTIQINVFYSQDVNISNCTVQSVGLSTITFIESPNCSLIDCQLEVTNLIIDESERFTILRNTISTEYGTFIFGVNMEDSDNSIVAENSLLGPHIEGLTIYTSSNVTVSDNDLDRVYFGLIFEGSDSMIADNRIGGSSATGLTLVRSSSCTVENNTCQGSYYAGLVAADSTNCMISNNLVLGNQRDGLRLSDLTDCVVDSNKLEQNLDDGLYIDDCINCTILSNDILNNRDYGVRVHTSSNNTFYLNRIGWNGDGNSRDDGLNNTWDDGVDTGNFWRDYTGSGVYQIPGTAGSVDRFPVYLMAEDGVHPTIFQTDDVTYEFGTTGHTIYWRASDDFPYSYEIEMNGTAIESGTWESEIFVIEIDGLDIGVYNFTLTVYDEGGLWTSDTVFVTVTPQVTPGTPEDFPLLLVIAAGSICACVIVILYWIRVKSAR
;
A
#
# COMPACT_ATOMS: atom_id res chain seq x y z
N MET A 1 26.82 12.27 -42.13
CA MET A 1 25.53 11.62 -41.89
C MET A 1 25.58 11.04 -40.49
N THR A 2 25.56 11.74 -39.35
CA THR A 2 25.35 13.15 -38.94
C THR A 2 24.29 13.94 -39.70
N GLU A 3 23.24 14.33 -38.97
CA GLU A 3 21.86 14.77 -39.32
C GLU A 3 20.86 13.61 -39.15
N ASN A 4 19.84 13.64 -38.29
CA ASN A 4 19.30 14.71 -37.45
C ASN A 4 18.73 14.12 -36.16
N ARG A 5 19.29 14.55 -35.02
CA ARG A 5 18.60 14.65 -33.73
C ARG A 5 18.12 16.10 -33.61
N GLU A 6 17.02 16.42 -34.28
CA GLU A 6 16.17 17.58 -33.99
C GLU A 6 14.78 17.22 -34.52
N ASN A 7 13.88 16.81 -33.62
CA ASN A 7 12.41 16.90 -33.72
C ASN A 7 11.77 16.20 -32.52
N LEU A 8 12.17 16.64 -31.32
CA LEU A 8 11.54 16.29 -30.05
C LEU A 8 11.25 17.57 -29.28
N ALA A 9 10.50 18.45 -29.94
CA ALA A 9 9.79 19.60 -29.39
C ALA A 9 8.93 20.12 -30.54
N ILE A 10 7.61 20.22 -30.34
CA ILE A 10 6.54 20.54 -31.32
C ILE A 10 5.73 19.29 -31.74
N LEU A 11 5.09 18.66 -30.76
CA LEU A 11 3.82 17.95 -30.94
C LEU A 11 3.04 17.87 -29.60
N ALA A 12 2.92 19.00 -28.90
CA ALA A 12 2.13 19.11 -27.66
C ALA A 12 1.51 20.51 -27.49
N LEU A 13 1.13 21.16 -28.60
CA LEU A 13 0.44 22.44 -28.54
C LEU A 13 -0.43 22.63 -29.79
N LEU A 14 -1.64 22.05 -29.79
CA LEU A 14 -2.84 22.47 -30.55
C LEU A 14 -3.81 21.29 -30.65
N LEU A 15 -4.72 21.14 -29.67
CA LEU A 15 -6.08 20.60 -29.85
C LEU A 15 -6.85 20.59 -28.52
N LEU A 16 -7.18 21.77 -27.99
CA LEU A 16 -8.24 21.92 -26.98
C LEU A 16 -8.89 23.30 -27.15
N LEU A 17 -9.71 23.46 -28.17
CA LEU A 17 -10.74 24.52 -28.25
C LEU A 17 -11.93 24.00 -29.07
N SER A 18 -12.94 23.45 -28.37
CA SER A 18 -14.32 23.41 -28.84
C SER A 18 -15.28 23.30 -27.66
N PHE A 19 -15.68 24.45 -27.10
CA PHE A 19 -16.98 24.65 -26.44
C PHE A 19 -18.08 24.73 -27.54
N PRO A 20 -19.42 24.57 -27.29
CA PRO A 20 -20.11 25.28 -26.19
C PRO A 20 -21.52 24.82 -25.67
N GLN A 21 -21.91 25.44 -24.52
CA GLN A 21 -23.27 25.80 -23.99
C GLN A 21 -24.05 24.76 -23.15
N ILE A 22 -24.80 25.10 -22.06
CA ILE A 22 -25.77 26.21 -21.84
C ILE A 22 -25.92 26.62 -20.34
N PHE A 23 -26.09 27.94 -20.12
CA PHE A 23 -26.43 28.87 -18.99
C PHE A 23 -27.45 28.50 -17.86
N PRO A 24 -27.77 29.38 -16.86
CA PRO A 24 -27.05 30.52 -16.22
C PRO A 24 -27.05 30.49 -14.66
N ILE A 25 -26.04 31.08 -14.00
CA ILE A 25 -26.16 31.50 -12.58
C ILE A 25 -26.09 33.03 -12.48
N GLN A 26 -27.07 33.55 -11.75
CA GLN A 26 -27.33 34.95 -11.51
C GLN A 26 -26.32 35.49 -10.50
N GLN A 27 -25.62 36.54 -10.93
CA GLN A 27 -24.64 37.30 -10.18
C GLN A 27 -25.27 37.94 -8.92
N ILE A 28 -24.83 37.52 -7.73
CA ILE A 28 -24.87 38.33 -6.52
C ILE A 28 -23.43 38.38 -6.02
N GLY A 29 -22.76 39.52 -6.26
CA GLY A 29 -21.35 39.68 -5.95
C GLY A 29 -21.10 39.85 -4.45
N PRO A 30 -19.96 39.36 -3.93
CA PRO A 30 -19.41 39.89 -2.70
C PRO A 30 -18.60 41.15 -3.02
N THR A 31 -18.93 42.24 -2.33
CA THR A 31 -18.12 43.45 -2.26
C THR A 31 -16.73 43.11 -1.73
N SER A 32 -15.75 42.97 -2.64
CA SER A 32 -14.34 42.86 -2.31
C SER A 32 -13.86 44.17 -1.68
N VAL A 33 -13.71 44.19 -0.35
CA VAL A 33 -12.83 45.17 0.30
C VAL A 33 -11.44 44.55 0.31
N MET A 34 -10.71 44.73 -0.79
CA MET A 34 -9.28 44.44 -0.84
C MET A 34 -8.58 45.50 0.02
N VAL A 35 -8.26 45.17 1.26
CA VAL A 35 -7.39 45.99 2.11
C VAL A 35 -5.96 45.75 1.63
N LEU A 36 -5.47 46.67 0.81
CA LEU A 36 -4.03 46.85 0.58
C LEU A 36 -3.41 47.41 1.86
N LEU A 37 -2.57 46.62 2.54
CA LEU A 37 -1.60 47.15 3.50
C LEU A 37 -0.16 46.74 3.10
N SER A 38 0.61 47.82 2.97
CA SER A 38 2.06 48.01 2.89
C SER A 38 3.00 46.81 2.70
N SER A 39 3.73 46.89 1.58
CA SER A 39 5.08 46.38 1.43
C SER A 39 6.02 46.86 2.55
N GLU A 40 6.57 45.90 3.30
CA GLU A 40 7.78 45.91 4.15
C GLU A 40 7.55 45.18 5.50
N ALA A 41 7.29 43.87 5.42
CA ALA A 41 7.59 42.89 6.46
C ALA A 41 8.00 41.58 5.76
N SER A 42 9.02 40.88 6.26
CA SER A 42 9.52 39.65 5.65
C SER A 42 8.48 38.54 5.75
N ALA A 43 8.23 37.85 4.64
CA ALA A 43 7.53 36.57 4.66
C ALA A 43 8.22 35.62 5.67
N GLY A 44 7.46 35.07 6.60
CA GLY A 44 7.87 33.90 7.40
C GLY A 44 8.35 34.15 8.84
N GLU A 45 7.78 35.12 9.57
CA GLU A 45 8.00 35.16 11.03
C GLU A 45 7.23 34.02 11.72
N THR A 46 7.87 33.35 12.67
CA THR A 46 7.24 32.32 13.53
C THR A 46 7.17 32.84 14.95
N ILE A 47 6.04 32.60 15.63
CA ILE A 47 5.87 32.96 17.04
C ILE A 47 5.67 31.68 17.83
N SER A 48 6.55 31.41 18.79
CA SER A 48 6.44 30.28 19.70
C SER A 48 6.50 30.79 21.13
N ILE A 49 5.48 30.48 21.92
CA ILE A 49 5.33 30.85 23.32
C ILE A 49 5.03 29.58 24.11
N THR A 50 5.80 29.32 25.16
CA THR A 50 5.77 28.05 25.92
C THR A 50 5.36 28.20 27.38
N SER A 51 5.07 29.42 27.84
CA SER A 51 4.54 29.72 29.17
C SER A 51 4.10 31.17 29.29
N ASP A 52 3.40 31.53 30.36
CA ASP A 52 3.09 32.94 30.70
C ASP A 52 4.35 33.82 30.78
N SER A 53 5.44 33.27 31.33
CA SER A 53 6.71 34.00 31.46
C SER A 53 7.38 34.22 30.10
N ASP A 54 7.27 33.22 29.22
CA ASP A 54 7.79 33.27 27.86
C ASP A 54 6.97 34.26 27.02
N PHE A 55 5.64 34.28 27.21
CA PHE A 55 4.76 35.26 26.57
C PHE A 55 5.24 36.68 26.88
N ALA A 56 5.48 37.01 28.14
CA ALA A 56 5.96 38.35 28.51
C ALA A 56 7.32 38.70 27.88
N ILE A 57 8.22 37.72 27.73
CA ILE A 57 9.53 37.90 27.09
C ILE A 57 9.38 38.15 25.59
N VAL A 58 8.60 37.31 24.90
CA VAL A 58 8.32 37.43 23.46
C VAL A 58 7.57 38.72 23.15
N ALA A 59 6.57 39.08 23.97
CA ALA A 59 5.85 40.33 23.84
C ALA A 59 6.78 41.54 23.99
N ALA A 60 7.70 41.52 24.96
CA ALA A 60 8.67 42.60 25.12
C ALA A 60 9.71 42.65 23.99
N SER A 61 10.11 41.50 23.43
CA SER A 61 11.11 41.44 22.36
C SER A 61 10.55 41.90 21.01
N LEU A 62 9.31 41.53 20.71
CA LEU A 62 8.58 41.91 19.49
C LEU A 62 7.86 43.27 19.63
N GLY A 63 7.82 43.85 20.83
CA GLY A 63 7.14 45.11 21.09
C GLY A 63 5.60 45.02 21.01
N LEU A 64 5.04 43.84 21.33
CA LEU A 64 3.60 43.62 21.32
C LEU A 64 2.91 44.49 22.39
N PRO A 65 1.80 45.18 22.05
CA PRO A 65 1.02 45.90 23.05
C PRO A 65 0.33 44.93 24.01
N GLY A 66 -0.02 45.43 25.20
CA GLY A 66 -0.71 44.65 26.23
C GLY A 66 0.16 44.29 27.43
N ASN A 67 -0.47 43.69 28.44
CA ASN A 67 0.22 43.13 29.61
C ASN A 67 -0.36 41.78 30.07
N GLY A 68 -1.15 41.11 29.21
CA GLY A 68 -1.71 39.79 29.50
C GLY A 68 -2.89 39.77 30.47
N THR A 69 -3.46 40.93 30.83
CA THR A 69 -4.63 41.00 31.72
C THR A 69 -5.92 41.13 30.92
N SER A 70 -7.07 40.73 31.47
CA SER A 70 -8.36 40.82 30.76
C SER A 70 -8.74 42.23 30.30
N GLY A 71 -8.28 43.27 31.01
CA GLY A 71 -8.50 44.67 30.61
C GLY A 71 -7.46 45.21 29.62
N ASN A 72 -6.38 44.46 29.38
CA ASN A 72 -5.27 44.85 28.50
C ASN A 72 -4.49 43.60 28.02
N PRO A 73 -5.11 42.78 27.15
CA PRO A 73 -4.52 41.54 26.65
C PRO A 73 -3.27 41.81 25.82
N TYR A 74 -2.39 40.82 25.67
CA TYR A 74 -1.32 40.89 24.66
C TYR A 74 -1.91 40.86 23.25
N ILE A 75 -1.38 41.66 22.32
CA ILE A 75 -1.93 41.77 20.97
C ILE A 75 -0.86 41.39 19.94
N ILE A 76 -1.11 40.32 19.21
CA ILE A 76 -0.38 39.91 18.00
C ILE A 76 -1.26 40.33 16.82
N ALA A 77 -0.89 41.37 16.07
CA ALA A 77 -1.79 41.86 15.02
C ALA A 77 -1.09 42.48 13.82
N ASP A 78 -1.79 42.43 12.68
CA ASP A 78 -1.38 43.04 11.40
C ASP A 78 -0.06 42.48 10.85
N LEU A 79 0.16 41.17 11.00
CA LEU A 79 1.39 40.47 10.63
C LEU A 79 1.17 39.45 9.51
N ASP A 80 2.22 39.23 8.70
CA ASP A 80 2.35 38.09 7.79
C ASP A 80 3.21 37.02 8.49
N ILE A 81 2.58 35.91 8.86
CA ILE A 81 3.13 34.91 9.79
C ILE A 81 3.17 33.54 9.12
N ASP A 82 4.24 32.80 9.37
CA ASP A 82 4.31 31.39 8.97
C ASP A 82 3.39 30.54 9.86
N TYR A 83 3.67 30.51 11.17
CA TYR A 83 2.81 29.90 12.19
C TYR A 83 2.94 30.59 13.57
N ILE A 84 1.92 30.43 14.41
CA ILE A 84 1.87 30.83 15.81
C ILE A 84 1.61 29.58 16.66
N ARG A 85 2.48 29.30 17.63
CA ARG A 85 2.28 28.25 18.62
C ARG A 85 2.31 28.85 20.02
N ILE A 86 1.26 28.62 20.80
CA ILE A 86 1.15 29.09 22.18
C ILE A 86 0.81 27.89 23.07
N GLU A 87 1.58 27.70 24.12
CA GLU A 87 1.46 26.58 25.04
C GLU A 87 1.52 27.03 26.50
N ASP A 88 0.79 26.33 27.37
CA ASP A 88 0.89 26.47 28.83
C ASP A 88 0.73 27.91 29.33
N THR A 89 -0.28 28.62 28.81
CA THR A 89 -0.52 30.03 29.16
C THR A 89 -1.92 30.27 29.73
N THR A 90 -2.01 31.19 30.68
CA THR A 90 -3.24 31.63 31.33
C THR A 90 -3.48 33.14 31.21
N VAL A 91 -2.56 33.85 30.53
CA VAL A 91 -2.70 35.27 30.22
C VAL A 91 -3.71 35.51 29.11
N TYR A 92 -4.33 36.70 29.10
CA TYR A 92 -5.23 37.11 28.02
C TYR A 92 -4.43 37.59 26.82
N PHE A 93 -4.79 37.12 25.62
CA PHE A 93 -4.16 37.55 24.38
C PHE A 93 -5.10 37.54 23.18
N GLU A 94 -4.74 38.28 22.14
CA GLU A 94 -5.51 38.46 20.93
C GLU A 94 -4.60 38.37 19.70
N ILE A 95 -4.97 37.50 18.75
CA ILE A 95 -4.36 37.39 17.42
C ILE A 95 -5.34 38.03 16.43
N ARG A 96 -4.94 39.11 15.75
CA ARG A 96 -5.85 39.90 14.91
C ARG A 96 -5.30 40.27 13.56
N ARG A 97 -6.11 40.10 12.50
CA ARG A 97 -5.76 40.58 11.14
C ARG A 97 -4.39 40.07 10.67
N CYS A 98 -4.06 38.84 11.05
CA CYS A 98 -2.85 38.18 10.56
C CYS A 98 -3.16 37.45 9.26
N TYR A 99 -2.16 37.38 8.37
CA TYR A 99 -2.20 36.60 7.14
C TYR A 99 -1.23 35.42 7.26
N LEU A 100 -1.71 34.23 6.89
CA LEU A 100 -0.95 33.00 6.89
C LEU A 100 -1.01 32.39 5.48
N ALA A 101 0.11 32.50 4.75
CA ALA A 101 0.21 32.18 3.32
C ALA A 101 0.22 30.67 2.99
N PRO A 102 0.02 30.27 1.73
CA PRO A 102 0.08 28.86 1.31
C PRO A 102 1.37 28.12 1.71
N THR A 103 1.24 26.90 2.24
CA THR A 103 2.38 26.05 2.63
C THR A 103 1.99 24.57 2.77
N THR A 104 2.96 23.65 2.63
CA THR A 104 2.75 22.23 2.96
C THR A 104 3.01 21.92 4.43
N ASP A 105 3.46 22.89 5.22
CA ASP A 105 3.69 22.73 6.66
C ASP A 105 2.36 22.61 7.40
N PRO A 106 2.15 21.57 8.23
CA PRO A 106 0.89 21.41 8.94
C PRO A 106 0.69 22.41 10.10
N ARG A 107 1.69 23.20 10.48
CA ARG A 107 1.58 24.18 11.58
C ARG A 107 0.87 25.44 11.12
N SER A 108 0.06 26.02 11.99
CA SER A 108 -0.68 27.24 11.67
C SER A 108 -0.91 28.08 12.93
N ILE A 109 -2.14 28.27 13.41
CA ILE A 109 -2.39 28.87 14.74
C ILE A 109 -2.73 27.73 15.69
N ASP A 110 -1.78 27.36 16.54
CA ASP A 110 -1.85 26.19 17.40
C ASP A 110 -1.79 26.59 18.88
N PHE A 111 -2.85 26.26 19.63
CA PHE A 111 -2.91 26.40 21.08
C PHE A 111 -2.93 25.03 21.75
N ASP A 112 -2.10 24.84 22.78
CA ASP A 112 -2.09 23.64 23.61
C ASP A 112 -2.03 24.01 25.10
N ASN A 113 -3.04 23.61 25.87
CA ASN A 113 -3.18 23.97 27.28
C ASN A 113 -3.14 25.50 27.52
N VAL A 114 -4.01 26.23 26.81
CA VAL A 114 -4.08 27.69 26.82
C VAL A 114 -5.42 28.19 27.34
N ALA A 115 -5.45 29.33 28.03
CA ALA A 115 -6.67 30.03 28.40
C ALA A 115 -6.77 31.44 27.80
N HIS A 116 -7.99 31.91 27.57
CA HIS A 116 -8.31 33.32 27.27
C HIS A 116 -7.71 33.87 25.96
N GLY A 117 -7.61 33.02 24.94
CA GLY A 117 -7.13 33.39 23.60
C GLY A 117 -8.25 33.84 22.67
N LEU A 118 -8.03 34.95 21.95
CA LEU A 118 -8.89 35.40 20.86
C LEU A 118 -8.16 35.31 19.52
N VAL A 119 -8.77 34.70 18.50
CA VAL A 119 -8.33 34.75 17.10
C VAL A 119 -9.40 35.45 16.28
N ASP A 120 -9.11 36.66 15.80
CA ASP A 120 -10.09 37.52 15.14
C ASP A 120 -9.62 38.06 13.79
N SER A 121 -10.46 37.95 12.76
CA SER A 121 -10.24 38.59 11.46
C SER A 121 -8.94 38.16 10.76
N CYS A 122 -8.45 36.94 11.00
CA CYS A 122 -7.27 36.38 10.34
C CYS A 122 -7.65 35.68 9.03
N VAL A 123 -6.68 35.58 8.11
CA VAL A 123 -6.84 34.91 6.81
C VAL A 123 -5.80 33.80 6.69
N ILE A 124 -6.25 32.57 6.43
CA ILE A 124 -5.43 31.37 6.33
C ILE A 124 -5.78 30.65 5.02
N GLU A 125 -4.80 30.42 4.15
CA GLU A 125 -5.03 29.88 2.79
C GLU A 125 -4.05 28.74 2.45
N ASP A 126 -4.55 27.71 1.73
CA ASP A 126 -3.79 26.64 1.05
C ASP A 126 -2.69 25.99 1.91
N ARG A 127 -3.12 25.39 3.03
CA ARG A 127 -2.24 24.67 3.95
C ARG A 127 -2.98 23.53 4.68
N PRO A 128 -2.30 22.53 5.26
CA PRO A 128 -2.99 21.40 5.87
C PRO A 128 -3.96 21.76 7.01
N ASN A 129 -3.59 22.67 7.91
CA ASN A 129 -4.39 23.00 9.08
C ASN A 129 -4.62 24.52 9.24
N GLY A 130 -5.75 24.90 9.85
CA GLY A 130 -6.12 26.28 10.15
C GLY A 130 -5.84 26.69 11.60
N ILE A 131 -6.87 26.71 12.45
CA ILE A 131 -6.77 27.14 13.86
C ILE A 131 -7.08 25.96 14.77
N LYS A 132 -6.17 25.62 15.67
CA LYS A 132 -6.34 24.51 16.62
C LYS A 132 -6.23 24.99 18.06
N ALA A 133 -7.15 24.54 18.90
CA ALA A 133 -7.08 24.68 20.34
C ALA A 133 -7.26 23.32 21.00
N ARG A 134 -6.23 22.83 21.69
CA ARG A 134 -6.24 21.55 22.40
C ARG A 134 -6.16 21.79 23.90
N SER A 135 -6.92 21.03 24.69
CA SER A 135 -6.89 21.09 26.16
C SER A 135 -7.01 22.52 26.71
N SER A 136 -7.78 23.38 26.04
CA SER A 136 -7.78 24.82 26.24
C SER A 136 -9.12 25.30 26.85
N LEU A 137 -9.12 26.52 27.38
CA LEU A 137 -10.26 27.12 28.09
C LEU A 137 -10.56 28.52 27.56
N ASP A 138 -11.83 28.86 27.35
CA ASP A 138 -12.25 30.23 27.01
C ASP A 138 -11.52 30.76 25.76
N ILE A 139 -11.48 29.94 24.70
CA ILE A 139 -10.91 30.32 23.40
C ILE A 139 -12.03 30.86 22.50
N VAL A 140 -11.80 32.01 21.89
CA VAL A 140 -12.73 32.64 20.96
C VAL A 140 -12.11 32.73 19.57
N ILE A 141 -12.77 32.15 18.57
CA ILE A 141 -12.34 32.14 17.17
C ILE A 141 -13.43 32.81 16.33
N THR A 142 -13.16 34.00 15.79
CA THR A 142 -14.18 34.83 15.14
C THR A 142 -13.76 35.61 13.90
N ASN A 143 -14.69 35.81 12.97
CA ASN A 143 -14.49 36.61 11.74
C ASN A 143 -13.30 36.16 10.87
N ASN A 144 -12.82 34.92 11.02
CA ASN A 144 -11.69 34.44 10.25
C ASN A 144 -12.13 33.94 8.87
N THR A 145 -11.23 34.01 7.90
CA THR A 145 -11.40 33.42 6.57
C THR A 145 -10.39 32.29 6.40
N LEU A 146 -10.87 31.07 6.22
CA LEU A 146 -10.06 29.86 6.08
C LEU A 146 -10.41 29.16 4.76
N ARG A 147 -9.43 28.97 3.87
CA ARG A 147 -9.66 28.42 2.53
C ARG A 147 -8.63 27.38 2.12
N GLU A 148 -9.10 26.38 1.36
CA GLU A 148 -8.26 25.37 0.70
C GLU A 148 -7.39 24.60 1.72
N LEU A 149 -8.00 24.19 2.85
CA LEU A 149 -7.30 23.53 3.94
C LEU A 149 -7.45 22.00 3.87
N SER A 150 -6.36 21.27 3.63
CA SER A 150 -6.47 19.85 3.28
C SER A 150 -6.82 18.89 4.43
N VAL A 151 -6.76 19.32 5.70
CA VAL A 151 -7.02 18.47 6.87
C VAL A 151 -8.11 19.05 7.80
N GLU A 152 -7.83 20.11 8.55
CA GLU A 152 -8.76 20.69 9.54
C GLU A 152 -8.73 22.22 9.48
N SER A 153 -9.90 22.85 9.34
CA SER A 153 -9.97 24.32 9.30
C SER A 153 -9.99 24.93 10.69
N ILE A 154 -10.96 24.55 11.53
CA ILE A 154 -10.97 24.92 12.95
C ILE A 154 -11.12 23.66 13.77
N SER A 155 -10.24 23.43 14.75
CA SER A 155 -10.37 22.34 15.73
C SER A 155 -10.31 22.85 17.16
N VAL A 156 -11.25 22.41 18.00
CA VAL A 156 -11.30 22.70 19.43
C VAL A 156 -11.48 21.37 20.16
N ASP A 157 -10.37 20.82 20.65
CA ASP A 157 -10.30 19.44 21.14
C ASP A 157 -10.01 19.41 22.64
N TYR A 158 -10.70 18.54 23.38
CA TYR A 158 -10.58 18.38 24.83
C TYR A 158 -10.66 19.72 25.59
N SER A 159 -11.43 20.66 25.06
CA SER A 159 -11.44 22.06 25.48
C SER A 159 -12.80 22.46 26.06
N SER A 160 -12.81 23.56 26.83
CA SER A 160 -14.03 24.02 27.49
C SER A 160 -14.29 25.52 27.31
N ASP A 161 -15.58 25.91 27.38
CA ASP A 161 -16.02 27.31 27.30
C ASP A 161 -15.58 28.04 26.02
N CYS A 162 -15.40 27.31 24.92
CA CYS A 162 -14.89 27.87 23.66
C CYS A 162 -16.00 28.36 22.74
N THR A 163 -15.75 29.43 21.98
CA THR A 163 -16.71 30.02 21.05
C THR A 163 -16.12 30.18 19.65
N ILE A 164 -16.80 29.62 18.64
CA ILE A 164 -16.45 29.69 17.22
C ILE A 164 -17.60 30.42 16.52
N LEU A 165 -17.39 31.69 16.14
CA LEU A 165 -18.47 32.50 15.56
C LEU A 165 -18.10 33.35 14.35
N ASP A 166 -19.03 33.48 13.40
CA ASP A 166 -18.90 34.39 12.26
C ASP A 166 -17.67 34.10 11.36
N ASN A 167 -17.21 32.84 11.27
CA ASN A 167 -16.09 32.45 10.40
C ASN A 167 -16.58 32.04 8.99
N ASP A 168 -15.75 32.29 7.97
CA ASP A 168 -15.95 31.90 6.56
C ASP A 168 -14.94 30.80 6.20
N ILE A 169 -15.43 29.58 6.01
CA ILE A 169 -14.64 28.36 5.80
C ILE A 169 -15.00 27.74 4.45
N SER A 170 -14.03 27.53 3.56
CA SER A 170 -14.24 26.85 2.30
C SER A 170 -13.14 25.85 1.93
N ASP A 171 -13.50 24.83 1.15
CA ASP A 171 -12.55 23.88 0.54
C ASP A 171 -11.66 23.17 1.57
N GLY A 172 -12.27 22.76 2.68
CA GLY A 172 -11.61 22.17 3.83
C GLY A 172 -11.71 20.64 3.89
N GLY A 173 -10.84 19.97 4.65
CA GLY A 173 -11.10 18.60 5.13
C GLY A 173 -12.28 18.62 6.12
N PHE A 174 -12.00 18.78 7.41
CA PHE A 174 -13.01 19.13 8.41
C PHE A 174 -13.18 20.66 8.47
N GLY A 175 -14.43 21.14 8.40
CA GLY A 175 -14.74 22.56 8.54
C GLY A 175 -14.55 23.02 9.99
N VAL A 176 -15.44 22.60 10.89
CA VAL A 176 -15.32 22.83 12.34
C VAL A 176 -15.34 21.50 13.09
N GLY A 177 -14.22 21.13 13.70
CA GLY A 177 -14.09 19.96 14.57
C GLY A 177 -14.11 20.36 16.04
N CYS A 178 -14.87 19.64 16.87
CA CYS A 178 -14.76 19.75 18.32
C CYS A 178 -14.76 18.39 19.00
N TYR A 179 -13.57 17.83 19.26
CA TYR A 179 -13.44 16.50 19.87
C TYR A 179 -13.54 16.56 21.38
N ASP A 180 -14.44 15.75 21.98
CA ASP A 180 -14.58 15.54 23.43
C ASP A 180 -14.48 16.84 24.23
N SER A 181 -15.24 17.86 23.78
CA SER A 181 -15.19 19.22 24.29
C SER A 181 -16.52 19.62 24.94
N ASP A 182 -16.42 20.53 25.89
CA ASP A 182 -17.49 20.88 26.83
C ASP A 182 -17.87 22.37 26.73
N HIS A 183 -19.15 22.70 26.81
CA HIS A 183 -19.63 24.09 26.76
C HIS A 183 -19.14 24.88 25.52
N VAL A 184 -19.17 24.26 24.34
CA VAL A 184 -18.75 24.90 23.08
C VAL A 184 -19.92 25.61 22.38
N ILE A 185 -19.69 26.81 21.85
CA ILE A 185 -20.66 27.56 21.04
C ILE A 185 -20.14 27.68 19.60
N ILE A 186 -20.90 27.18 18.64
CA ILE A 186 -20.62 27.28 17.20
C ILE A 186 -21.76 28.08 16.57
N ASP A 187 -21.52 29.35 16.24
CA ASP A 187 -22.59 30.29 15.91
C ASP A 187 -22.32 31.15 14.66
N ARG A 188 -23.28 31.23 13.73
CA ARG A 188 -23.18 32.07 12.50
C ARG A 188 -21.96 31.81 11.61
N ASN A 189 -21.42 30.60 11.58
CA ASN A 189 -20.34 30.25 10.65
C ASN A 189 -20.89 29.89 9.27
N LEU A 190 -20.14 30.23 8.23
CA LEU A 190 -20.34 29.77 6.86
C LEU A 190 -19.30 28.67 6.57
N VAL A 191 -19.78 27.47 6.24
CA VAL A 191 -18.92 26.32 5.92
C VAL A 191 -19.31 25.76 4.57
N VAL A 192 -18.36 25.70 3.63
CA VAL A 192 -18.61 25.38 2.22
C VAL A 192 -17.62 24.34 1.72
N GLU A 193 -18.11 23.33 0.98
CA GLU A 193 -17.27 22.38 0.23
C GLU A 193 -16.21 21.69 1.12
N CYS A 194 -16.57 21.40 2.37
CA CYS A 194 -15.75 20.62 3.29
C CYS A 194 -16.15 19.14 3.24
N ARG A 195 -15.25 18.20 3.57
CA ARG A 195 -15.66 16.78 3.72
C ARG A 195 -16.73 16.65 4.82
N ASP A 196 -16.39 17.11 6.02
CA ASP A 196 -17.34 17.22 7.13
C ASP A 196 -17.49 18.69 7.48
N GLY A 197 -18.70 19.23 7.40
CA GLY A 197 -18.96 20.63 7.68
C GLY A 197 -18.70 20.97 9.15
N ILE A 198 -19.43 20.31 10.05
CA ILE A 198 -19.25 20.40 11.51
C ILE A 198 -19.14 18.97 12.06
N TYR A 199 -18.06 18.65 12.75
CA TYR A 199 -17.76 17.32 13.29
C TYR A 199 -17.65 17.37 14.81
N LEU A 200 -18.60 16.72 15.52
CA LEU A 200 -18.73 16.75 16.97
C LEU A 200 -18.73 15.32 17.56
N PRO A 201 -17.56 14.71 17.78
CA PRO A 201 -17.48 13.47 18.54
C PRO A 201 -17.51 13.76 20.05
N PHE A 202 -18.46 13.12 20.73
CA PHE A 202 -18.71 13.23 22.18
C PHE A 202 -18.92 14.65 22.73
N PRO A 203 -19.73 15.53 22.10
CA PRO A 203 -19.96 16.88 22.59
C PRO A 203 -20.68 16.87 23.95
N GLN A 204 -20.33 17.82 24.82
CA GLN A 204 -21.03 18.07 26.07
C GLN A 204 -21.48 19.54 26.14
N TYR A 205 -22.76 19.78 26.37
CA TYR A 205 -23.32 21.15 26.50
C TYR A 205 -22.97 22.08 25.32
N THR A 206 -22.97 21.53 24.10
CA THR A 206 -22.59 22.26 22.87
C THR A 206 -23.81 22.90 22.20
N ASN A 207 -23.67 24.15 21.77
CA ASN A 207 -24.68 24.86 20.99
C ASN A 207 -24.17 25.07 19.55
N VAL A 208 -24.94 24.60 18.57
CA VAL A 208 -24.71 24.83 17.14
C VAL A 208 -25.85 25.69 16.62
N THR A 209 -25.63 26.99 16.41
CA THR A 209 -26.71 27.93 16.09
C THR A 209 -26.46 28.79 14.87
N ASN A 210 -27.49 29.06 14.08
CA ASN A 210 -27.44 30.04 12.98
C ASN A 210 -26.33 29.81 11.92
N ASN A 211 -25.76 28.60 11.83
CA ASN A 211 -24.70 28.30 10.86
C ASN A 211 -25.31 28.00 9.49
N ARG A 212 -24.53 28.24 8.44
CA ARG A 212 -24.84 27.84 7.07
C ARG A 212 -23.77 26.87 6.58
N VAL A 213 -24.16 25.63 6.33
CA VAL A 213 -23.28 24.57 5.81
C VAL A 213 -23.73 24.19 4.39
N THR A 214 -22.83 24.17 3.41
CA THR A 214 -23.19 24.00 1.99
C THR A 214 -22.22 23.06 1.27
N ASN A 215 -22.75 22.13 0.47
CA ASN A 215 -21.99 21.20 -0.38
C ASN A 215 -20.91 20.41 0.39
N CYS A 216 -21.13 20.12 1.67
CA CYS A 216 -20.22 19.29 2.45
C CYS A 216 -20.70 17.83 2.38
N SER A 217 -19.77 16.85 2.37
CA SER A 217 -20.16 15.43 2.27
C SER A 217 -21.15 15.07 3.40
N THR A 218 -20.84 15.47 4.63
CA THR A 218 -21.82 15.55 5.73
C THR A 218 -21.85 16.98 6.28
N GLY A 219 -23.03 17.50 6.58
CA GLY A 219 -23.22 18.84 7.11
C GLY A 219 -22.90 18.96 8.60
N LEU A 220 -23.49 18.08 9.41
CA LEU A 220 -23.22 17.95 10.84
C LEU A 220 -23.12 16.47 11.21
N THR A 221 -21.99 16.06 11.77
CA THR A 221 -21.77 14.68 12.25
C THR A 221 -21.64 14.71 13.77
N VAL A 222 -22.38 13.84 14.47
CA VAL A 222 -22.33 13.73 15.93
C VAL A 222 -22.15 12.28 16.36
N SER A 223 -21.04 11.99 17.04
CA SER A 223 -20.74 10.64 17.56
C SER A 223 -20.89 10.62 19.08
N GLY A 224 -22.09 10.28 19.57
CA GLY A 224 -22.36 10.22 21.02
C GLY A 224 -22.58 11.58 21.67
N GLY A 225 -22.08 11.75 22.90
CA GLY A 225 -22.19 13.00 23.67
C GLY A 225 -23.58 13.25 24.26
N SER A 226 -23.74 14.36 24.98
CA SER A 226 -25.00 14.75 25.61
C SER A 226 -25.21 16.26 25.62
N TYR A 227 -26.47 16.67 25.72
CA TYR A 227 -26.86 18.08 25.83
C TYR A 227 -26.44 18.94 24.63
N LEU A 228 -26.60 18.40 23.41
CA LEU A 228 -26.41 19.13 22.17
C LEU A 228 -27.66 19.97 21.84
N HIS A 229 -27.48 21.23 21.49
CA HIS A 229 -28.54 22.11 21.02
C HIS A 229 -28.24 22.63 19.62
N VAL A 230 -29.07 22.26 18.65
CA VAL A 230 -28.92 22.64 17.24
C VAL A 230 -30.11 23.50 16.83
N GLU A 231 -29.90 24.80 16.61
CA GLU A 231 -31.00 25.74 16.35
C GLU A 231 -30.74 26.69 15.17
N ASN A 232 -31.76 26.90 14.32
CA ASN A 232 -31.77 27.90 13.24
C ASN A 232 -30.62 27.74 12.21
N ASN A 233 -30.09 26.54 12.03
CA ASN A 233 -29.05 26.27 11.03
C ASN A 233 -29.65 25.97 9.66
N THR A 234 -28.91 26.31 8.60
CA THR A 234 -29.27 26.03 7.21
C THR A 234 -28.23 25.10 6.58
N PHE A 235 -28.66 23.91 6.17
CA PHE A 235 -27.83 22.98 5.42
C PHE A 235 -28.32 22.88 3.96
N VAL A 236 -27.39 22.93 3.02
CA VAL A 236 -27.68 22.86 1.57
C VAL A 236 -26.75 21.83 0.94
N ASN A 237 -27.32 20.80 0.32
CA ASN A 237 -26.61 19.62 -0.19
C ASN A 237 -25.66 19.03 0.86
N ALA A 238 -26.14 18.99 2.11
CA ALA A 238 -25.40 18.55 3.28
C ALA A 238 -26.42 18.08 4.33
N GLY A 239 -26.30 16.84 4.80
CA GLY A 239 -27.21 16.25 5.80
C GLY A 239 -26.68 16.33 7.24
N ILE A 240 -27.47 15.85 8.18
CA ILE A 240 -27.05 15.64 9.57
C ILE A 240 -26.92 14.14 9.81
N HIS A 241 -25.81 13.67 10.39
CA HIS A 241 -25.64 12.28 10.79
C HIS A 241 -25.43 12.15 12.29
N LEU A 242 -26.19 11.26 12.93
CA LEU A 242 -26.12 11.01 14.37
C LEU A 242 -25.86 9.53 14.67
N ASN A 243 -24.66 9.16 15.15
CA ASN A 243 -24.38 7.79 15.56
C ASN A 243 -25.23 7.37 16.78
N GLN A 244 -25.71 8.35 17.55
CA GLN A 244 -26.58 8.12 18.69
C GLN A 244 -27.55 9.30 18.85
N LEU A 245 -28.81 9.10 18.49
CA LEU A 245 -29.89 10.04 18.79
C LEU A 245 -30.53 9.67 20.14
N ASP A 246 -30.69 10.66 21.01
CA ASP A 246 -31.30 10.50 22.34
C ASP A 246 -32.02 11.80 22.75
N LEU A 247 -32.72 11.77 23.89
CA LEU A 247 -33.51 12.91 24.40
C LEU A 247 -32.69 14.10 24.91
N THR A 248 -31.37 13.98 25.03
CA THR A 248 -30.49 15.09 25.43
C THR A 248 -30.12 15.99 24.26
N LYS A 249 -30.39 15.56 23.02
CA LYS A 249 -30.11 16.32 21.80
C LYS A 249 -31.39 17.04 21.35
N THR A 250 -31.28 18.33 21.07
CA THR A 250 -32.43 19.17 20.71
C THR A 250 -32.19 19.84 19.36
N PHE A 251 -33.21 19.79 18.49
CA PHE A 251 -33.16 20.34 17.14
C PHE A 251 -34.36 21.25 16.94
N ILE A 252 -34.13 22.52 16.61
CA ILE A 252 -35.19 23.53 16.49
C ILE A 252 -34.96 24.37 15.24
N ASN A 253 -35.99 24.52 14.40
CA ASN A 253 -36.01 25.43 13.25
C ASN A 253 -34.83 25.29 12.27
N ASN A 254 -34.28 24.09 12.12
CA ASN A 254 -33.22 23.83 11.14
C ASN A 254 -33.84 23.49 9.78
N THR A 255 -33.16 23.87 8.70
CA THR A 255 -33.59 23.55 7.34
C THR A 255 -32.55 22.76 6.57
N ILE A 256 -32.99 21.75 5.82
CA ILE A 256 -32.19 20.96 4.87
C ILE A 256 -32.74 21.21 3.47
N ASN A 257 -31.91 21.67 2.54
CA ASN A 257 -32.33 21.97 1.15
C ASN A 257 -33.56 22.88 1.04
N GLY A 258 -33.72 23.80 2.01
CA GLY A 258 -34.83 24.75 2.08
C GLY A 258 -36.15 24.18 2.65
N LEU A 259 -36.17 22.90 3.05
CA LEU A 259 -37.27 22.26 3.76
C LEU A 259 -36.93 22.07 5.23
N GLU A 260 -37.94 21.81 6.05
CA GLU A 260 -37.76 21.59 7.50
C GLU A 260 -36.98 20.28 7.76
N LEU A 261 -36.12 20.27 8.78
CA LEU A 261 -35.58 19.05 9.35
C LEU A 261 -36.63 18.41 10.26
N GLY A 262 -37.10 17.20 9.94
CA GLY A 262 -38.08 16.51 10.77
C GLY A 262 -37.40 15.64 11.83
N VAL A 263 -37.42 16.06 13.09
CA VAL A 263 -36.89 15.28 14.23
C VAL A 263 -38.04 14.84 15.13
N PHE A 264 -38.21 13.53 15.29
CA PHE A 264 -39.30 12.94 16.07
C PHE A 264 -38.72 11.98 17.11
N ALA A 265 -39.01 12.25 18.38
CA ALA A 265 -38.57 11.44 19.50
C ALA A 265 -39.77 10.94 20.31
N SER A 266 -39.88 9.62 20.51
CA SER A 266 -40.94 8.98 21.29
C SER A 266 -42.36 9.30 20.81
N VAL A 267 -42.52 9.49 19.49
CA VAL A 267 -43.83 9.80 18.88
C VAL A 267 -44.52 8.52 18.42
N GLN A 268 -45.83 8.46 18.57
CA GLN A 268 -46.62 7.28 18.24
C GLN A 268 -47.82 7.58 17.34
N ASN A 269 -48.20 6.62 16.50
CA ASN A 269 -49.43 6.64 15.69
C ASN A 269 -49.54 7.88 14.78
N GLN A 270 -48.44 8.20 14.10
CA GLN A 270 -48.36 9.37 13.22
C GLN A 270 -48.18 8.96 11.76
N THR A 271 -48.71 9.77 10.86
CA THR A 271 -48.45 9.69 9.42
C THR A 271 -47.99 11.05 8.92
N LEU A 272 -46.90 11.07 8.16
CA LEU A 272 -46.31 12.26 7.56
C LEU A 272 -46.31 12.15 6.04
N ASP A 273 -46.41 13.31 5.38
CA ASP A 273 -46.07 13.47 3.97
C ASP A 273 -44.58 13.84 3.88
N GLY A 274 -43.75 12.96 3.35
CA GLY A 274 -42.29 13.16 3.32
C GLY A 274 -41.88 14.38 2.51
N ASN A 275 -42.72 14.90 1.60
CA ASN A 275 -42.42 16.11 0.81
C ASN A 275 -42.28 17.40 1.65
N GLN A 276 -42.65 17.35 2.93
CA GLN A 276 -42.57 18.50 3.83
C GLN A 276 -41.17 18.69 4.43
N TYR A 277 -40.33 17.65 4.39
CA TYR A 277 -39.07 17.60 5.11
C TYR A 277 -37.91 17.38 4.16
N GLY A 278 -36.78 18.01 4.44
CA GLY A 278 -35.55 17.79 3.66
C GLY A 278 -34.78 16.55 4.14
N GLN A 279 -34.93 16.19 5.41
CA GLN A 279 -34.35 15.01 6.05
C GLN A 279 -35.22 14.61 7.25
N LEU A 280 -35.22 13.33 7.63
CA LEU A 280 -35.98 12.82 8.78
C LEU A 280 -35.09 12.05 9.76
N LEU A 281 -35.19 12.37 11.05
CA LEU A 281 -34.49 11.71 12.15
C LEU A 281 -35.54 11.21 13.17
N LEU A 282 -35.66 9.90 13.36
CA LEU A 282 -36.64 9.30 14.25
C LEU A 282 -35.94 8.50 15.35
N TYR A 283 -36.34 8.76 16.60
CA TYR A 283 -35.85 8.04 17.77
C TYR A 283 -37.01 7.49 18.58
N ASN A 284 -36.99 6.19 18.86
CA ASN A 284 -37.97 5.55 19.74
C ASN A 284 -39.44 5.81 19.32
N CYS A 285 -39.69 5.94 18.01
CA CYS A 285 -41.03 6.17 17.47
C CYS A 285 -41.76 4.84 17.23
N GLU A 286 -43.08 4.82 17.42
CA GLU A 286 -43.90 3.60 17.30
C GLU A 286 -45.09 3.79 16.35
N ASN A 287 -45.35 2.82 15.47
CA ASN A 287 -46.49 2.84 14.54
C ASN A 287 -46.51 4.16 13.73
N PHE A 288 -45.38 4.48 13.12
CA PHE A 288 -45.13 5.72 12.39
C PHE A 288 -45.16 5.45 10.89
N SER A 289 -45.65 6.39 10.08
CA SER A 289 -45.65 6.23 8.62
C SER A 289 -45.17 7.50 7.92
N ILE A 290 -44.30 7.32 6.93
CA ILE A 290 -43.79 8.35 6.03
C ILE A 290 -44.28 7.97 4.64
N VAL A 291 -45.12 8.81 4.04
CA VAL A 291 -45.72 8.54 2.72
C VAL A 291 -45.28 9.63 1.75
N ASN A 292 -44.84 9.24 0.56
CA ASN A 292 -44.22 10.12 -0.43
C ASN A 292 -42.94 10.80 0.12
N GLY A 293 -42.29 11.60 -0.73
CA GLY A 293 -41.10 12.37 -0.40
C GLY A 293 -39.96 12.09 -1.36
N THR A 294 -39.16 13.12 -1.62
CA THR A 294 -37.91 13.01 -2.38
C THR A 294 -36.80 13.61 -1.54
N PHE A 295 -35.84 12.77 -1.16
CA PHE A 295 -34.66 13.16 -0.39
C PHE A 295 -33.44 13.07 -1.31
N SER A 296 -32.66 14.15 -1.39
CA SER A 296 -31.57 14.21 -2.37
C SER A 296 -30.38 15.02 -1.90
N LEU A 297 -29.19 14.66 -2.40
CA LEU A 297 -27.92 15.35 -2.12
C LEU A 297 -27.57 15.39 -0.63
N LEU A 298 -27.78 14.26 0.07
CA LEU A 298 -27.49 14.13 1.50
C LEU A 298 -26.53 12.97 1.77
N SER A 299 -25.80 13.04 2.88
CA SER A 299 -25.09 11.87 3.41
C SER A 299 -26.08 10.82 3.93
N HIS A 300 -27.09 11.24 4.68
CA HIS A 300 -28.12 10.36 5.23
C HIS A 300 -29.50 11.01 5.04
N CYS A 301 -30.42 10.31 4.39
CA CYS A 301 -31.75 10.89 4.12
C CYS A 301 -32.75 10.67 5.25
N ILE A 302 -32.86 9.43 5.74
CA ILE A 302 -33.75 9.06 6.84
C ILE A 302 -33.00 8.18 7.83
N GLU A 303 -32.95 8.58 9.10
CA GLU A 303 -32.34 7.81 10.18
C GLU A 303 -33.42 7.36 11.19
N LEU A 304 -33.42 6.06 11.51
CA LEU A 304 -34.28 5.44 12.52
C LEU A 304 -33.42 4.77 13.59
N THR A 305 -33.60 5.15 14.84
CA THR A 305 -32.95 4.50 15.99
C THR A 305 -33.99 4.05 17.00
N ALA A 306 -33.89 2.79 17.46
CA ALA A 306 -34.79 2.22 18.46
C ALA A 306 -36.29 2.31 18.10
N CYS A 307 -36.64 2.34 16.81
CA CYS A 307 -38.00 2.56 16.35
C CYS A 307 -38.77 1.25 16.13
N GLN A 308 -40.10 1.29 16.27
CA GLN A 308 -40.96 0.12 16.10
C GLN A 308 -42.09 0.39 15.10
N ASN A 309 -42.31 -0.55 14.17
CA ASN A 309 -43.39 -0.53 13.19
C ASN A 309 -43.43 0.76 12.34
N VAL A 310 -42.26 1.25 11.89
CA VAL A 310 -42.16 2.43 11.01
C VAL A 310 -42.36 2.01 9.55
N THR A 311 -43.23 2.67 8.80
CA THR A 311 -43.49 2.37 7.38
C THR A 311 -43.11 3.53 6.46
N LEU A 312 -42.20 3.30 5.52
CA LEU A 312 -41.83 4.20 4.43
C LEU A 312 -42.52 3.71 3.15
N GLU A 313 -43.36 4.55 2.55
CA GLU A 313 -44.16 4.20 1.37
C GLU A 313 -44.04 5.25 0.24
N ASN A 314 -43.72 4.80 -0.97
CA ASN A 314 -43.60 5.65 -2.16
C ASN A 314 -42.56 6.79 -2.02
N VAL A 315 -41.46 6.53 -1.30
CA VAL A 315 -40.35 7.48 -1.07
C VAL A 315 -39.29 7.36 -2.16
N THR A 316 -38.63 8.46 -2.50
CA THR A 316 -37.51 8.49 -3.46
C THR A 316 -36.26 9.06 -2.79
N PHE A 317 -35.12 8.40 -3.01
CA PHE A 317 -33.78 8.82 -2.61
C PHE A 317 -32.95 9.00 -3.88
N ASP A 318 -32.36 10.18 -4.07
CA ASP A 318 -31.74 10.56 -5.35
C ASP A 318 -30.39 11.23 -5.10
N ASN A 319 -29.32 10.70 -5.70
CA ASN A 319 -27.97 11.25 -5.61
C ASN A 319 -27.55 11.57 -4.16
N SER A 320 -27.67 10.58 -3.28
CA SER A 320 -27.37 10.67 -1.85
C SER A 320 -26.45 9.51 -1.47
N VAL A 321 -25.63 9.67 -0.43
CA VAL A 321 -24.72 8.59 -0.02
C VAL A 321 -25.53 7.43 0.57
N HIS A 322 -26.33 7.71 1.61
CA HIS A 322 -27.21 6.73 2.24
C HIS A 322 -28.67 7.15 2.14
N GLY A 323 -29.54 6.18 1.83
CA GLY A 323 -30.98 6.39 1.76
C GLY A 323 -31.64 6.26 3.14
N VAL A 324 -31.70 5.03 3.66
CA VAL A 324 -32.31 4.76 4.97
C VAL A 324 -31.28 4.10 5.88
N TRP A 325 -31.06 4.70 7.05
CA TRP A 325 -30.18 4.18 8.08
C TRP A 325 -31.01 3.75 9.30
N MET A 326 -30.88 2.48 9.71
CA MET A 326 -31.65 1.90 10.81
C MET A 326 -30.74 1.20 11.81
N SER A 327 -30.97 1.47 13.09
CA SER A 327 -30.27 0.86 14.22
C SER A 327 -31.27 0.45 15.30
N GLU A 328 -31.07 -0.73 15.89
CA GLU A 328 -31.83 -1.25 17.06
C GLU A 328 -33.37 -1.19 16.87
N SER A 329 -33.86 -1.30 15.63
CA SER A 329 -35.27 -1.04 15.30
C SER A 329 -36.03 -2.34 15.00
N THR A 330 -37.36 -2.32 15.02
CA THR A 330 -38.12 -3.56 14.81
C THR A 330 -39.41 -3.39 14.00
N GLY A 331 -39.71 -4.35 13.13
CA GLY A 331 -40.97 -4.37 12.36
C GLY A 331 -41.11 -3.23 11.36
N CYS A 332 -40.00 -2.60 10.95
CA CYS A 332 -40.02 -1.51 9.98
C CYS A 332 -40.31 -2.02 8.57
N THR A 333 -40.94 -1.21 7.74
CA THR A 333 -41.32 -1.57 6.36
C THR A 333 -40.93 -0.45 5.39
N ILE A 334 -40.16 -0.78 4.36
CA ILE A 334 -39.86 0.06 3.20
C ILE A 334 -40.59 -0.54 2.01
N LYS A 335 -41.52 0.18 1.40
CA LYS A 335 -42.29 -0.35 0.26
C LYS A 335 -42.48 0.66 -0.86
N ASN A 336 -42.38 0.17 -2.10
CA ASN A 336 -42.45 0.98 -3.32
C ASN A 336 -41.46 2.16 -3.27
N ALA A 337 -40.29 1.97 -2.64
CA ALA A 337 -39.26 2.99 -2.57
C ALA A 337 -38.41 2.97 -3.86
N THR A 338 -37.77 4.09 -4.16
CA THR A 338 -36.85 4.22 -5.29
C THR A 338 -35.56 4.86 -4.81
N PHE A 339 -34.43 4.16 -4.96
CA PHE A 339 -33.09 4.66 -4.70
C PHE A 339 -32.37 4.82 -6.04
N ARG A 340 -31.75 5.97 -6.29
CA ARG A 340 -31.04 6.31 -7.53
C ARG A 340 -29.72 6.96 -7.23
N GLU A 341 -28.69 6.58 -7.99
CA GLU A 341 -27.35 7.19 -7.92
C GLU A 341 -26.85 7.25 -6.47
N CYS A 342 -27.08 6.18 -5.70
CA CYS A 342 -26.57 6.10 -4.32
C CYS A 342 -25.09 5.67 -4.34
N SER A 343 -24.25 6.43 -3.65
CA SER A 343 -22.79 6.22 -3.58
C SER A 343 -22.30 5.60 -2.26
N GLY A 344 -23.24 5.12 -1.45
CA GLY A 344 -23.03 4.31 -0.25
C GLY A 344 -24.23 3.37 -0.07
N TRP A 345 -24.47 2.89 1.15
CA TRP A 345 -25.57 1.96 1.44
C TRP A 345 -26.94 2.59 1.18
N PRO A 346 -27.71 2.13 0.18
CA PRO A 346 -29.07 2.63 -0.04
C PRO A 346 -29.94 2.36 1.18
N ILE A 347 -29.75 1.19 1.81
CA ILE A 347 -30.38 0.82 3.08
C ILE A 347 -29.29 0.21 3.97
N TYR A 348 -29.08 0.80 5.15
CA TYR A 348 -28.29 0.24 6.24
C TYR A 348 -29.25 -0.17 7.36
N ALA A 349 -29.18 -1.41 7.80
CA ALA A 349 -30.00 -1.95 8.87
C ALA A 349 -29.14 -2.80 9.80
N ASP A 350 -29.00 -2.35 11.04
CA ASP A 350 -28.19 -3.00 12.07
C ASP A 350 -29.03 -3.24 13.31
N GLU A 351 -28.93 -4.43 13.90
CA GLU A 351 -29.81 -4.91 14.98
C GLU A 351 -31.30 -4.59 14.71
N THR A 352 -31.74 -4.77 13.44
CA THR A 352 -33.04 -4.31 12.96
C THR A 352 -33.96 -5.47 12.56
N ASP A 353 -34.58 -6.08 13.57
CA ASP A 353 -35.40 -7.28 13.41
C ASP A 353 -36.71 -7.05 12.65
N TYR A 354 -37.17 -8.08 11.93
CA TYR A 354 -38.45 -8.07 11.21
C TYR A 354 -38.59 -6.94 10.17
N LEU A 355 -37.48 -6.44 9.62
CA LEU A 355 -37.48 -5.46 8.53
C LEU A 355 -38.15 -6.04 7.27
N SER A 356 -39.01 -5.26 6.62
CA SER A 356 -39.63 -5.62 5.34
C SER A 356 -39.26 -4.65 4.23
N ILE A 357 -38.62 -5.11 3.16
CA ILE A 357 -38.29 -4.32 1.95
C ILE A 357 -39.07 -4.90 0.78
N LEU A 358 -40.03 -4.14 0.25
CA LEU A 358 -41.07 -4.65 -0.65
C LEU A 358 -41.18 -3.82 -1.93
N ASN A 359 -41.16 -4.48 -3.09
CA ASN A 359 -41.46 -3.87 -4.40
C ASN A 359 -40.71 -2.54 -4.68
N SER A 360 -39.46 -2.44 -4.22
CA SER A 360 -38.64 -1.24 -4.33
C SER A 360 -37.59 -1.38 -5.43
N THR A 361 -37.15 -0.25 -5.97
CA THR A 361 -36.07 -0.18 -6.97
C THR A 361 -34.82 0.40 -6.29
N ILE A 362 -33.72 -0.34 -6.33
CA ILE A 362 -32.44 0.03 -5.71
C ILE A 362 -31.37 0.15 -6.79
N GLU A 363 -30.80 1.34 -6.96
CA GLU A 363 -29.69 1.61 -7.85
C GLU A 363 -28.57 2.30 -7.07
N SER A 364 -27.36 1.74 -7.13
CA SER A 364 -26.15 2.26 -6.48
C SER A 364 -24.90 2.00 -7.33
N ASP A 365 -23.76 2.54 -6.91
CA ASP A 365 -22.46 2.37 -7.59
C ASP A 365 -21.68 1.13 -7.09
N GLY A 366 -22.38 0.01 -6.88
CA GLY A 366 -21.83 -1.24 -6.37
C GLY A 366 -22.18 -1.53 -4.91
N ASP A 367 -22.65 -0.55 -4.16
CA ASP A 367 -22.94 -0.70 -2.72
C ASP A 367 -24.19 -1.55 -2.44
N PRO A 368 -24.18 -2.39 -1.39
CA PRO A 368 -25.32 -3.24 -1.05
C PRO A 368 -26.40 -2.50 -0.25
N ILE A 369 -27.59 -3.11 -0.19
CA ILE A 369 -28.39 -3.01 1.04
C ILE A 369 -27.73 -3.89 2.10
N LEU A 370 -27.48 -3.33 3.27
CA LEU A 370 -26.75 -3.99 4.35
C LEU A 370 -27.70 -4.33 5.49
N VAL A 371 -27.76 -5.61 5.87
CA VAL A 371 -28.60 -6.14 6.95
C VAL A 371 -27.72 -6.90 7.93
N LEU A 372 -27.23 -6.20 8.96
CA LEU A 372 -26.35 -6.73 10.00
C LEU A 372 -27.15 -7.11 11.24
N GLU A 373 -26.73 -8.20 11.90
CA GLU A 373 -27.21 -8.64 13.22
C GLU A 373 -28.74 -8.57 13.41
N SER A 374 -29.47 -8.80 12.32
CA SER A 374 -30.93 -8.64 12.25
C SER A 374 -31.56 -10.00 11.98
N VAL A 375 -32.71 -10.30 12.57
CA VAL A 375 -33.41 -11.57 12.34
C VAL A 375 -34.77 -11.41 11.68
N ASN A 376 -35.21 -12.47 10.99
CA ASN A 376 -36.57 -12.58 10.43
C ASN A 376 -36.97 -11.47 9.43
N CYS A 377 -36.02 -10.93 8.68
CA CYS A 377 -36.28 -9.91 7.66
C CYS A 377 -37.03 -10.51 6.43
N THR A 378 -37.76 -9.67 5.71
CA THR A 378 -38.51 -10.00 4.49
C THR A 378 -38.12 -9.07 3.35
N ILE A 379 -37.50 -9.59 2.29
CA ILE A 379 -37.05 -8.81 1.13
C ILE A 379 -37.69 -9.41 -0.12
N VAL A 380 -38.74 -8.78 -0.64
CA VAL A 380 -39.59 -9.39 -1.68
C VAL A 380 -39.95 -8.43 -2.80
N GLY A 381 -39.79 -8.89 -4.05
CA GLY A 381 -40.28 -8.17 -5.22
C GLY A 381 -39.43 -6.97 -5.65
N ASN A 382 -38.21 -6.85 -5.15
CA ASN A 382 -37.34 -5.69 -5.39
C ASN A 382 -36.48 -5.88 -6.64
N THR A 383 -36.09 -4.76 -7.26
CA THR A 383 -35.20 -4.71 -8.41
C THR A 383 -33.94 -3.94 -8.05
N PHE A 384 -32.79 -4.57 -8.18
CA PHE A 384 -31.46 -4.00 -7.95
C PHE A 384 -30.75 -3.77 -9.29
N THR A 385 -30.03 -2.67 -9.40
CA THR A 385 -29.16 -2.35 -10.54
C THR A 385 -27.82 -1.88 -9.99
N ASN A 386 -26.72 -2.53 -10.39
CA ASN A 386 -25.38 -2.32 -9.83
C ASN A 386 -25.36 -2.35 -8.29
N SER A 387 -26.21 -3.18 -7.67
CA SER A 387 -26.40 -3.28 -6.22
C SER A 387 -26.73 -4.73 -5.85
N HIS A 388 -26.66 -5.04 -4.56
CA HIS A 388 -26.82 -6.40 -4.03
C HIS A 388 -27.31 -6.38 -2.58
N ILE A 389 -27.44 -7.56 -1.97
CA ILE A 389 -27.75 -7.72 -0.54
C ILE A 389 -26.49 -8.19 0.19
N SER A 390 -26.13 -7.60 1.31
CA SER A 390 -25.07 -8.13 2.19
C SER A 390 -25.56 -8.30 3.62
N PHE A 391 -25.02 -9.31 4.30
CA PHE A 391 -25.25 -9.61 5.72
C PHE A 391 -24.01 -9.42 6.60
N SER A 392 -22.91 -8.96 6.00
CA SER A 392 -21.65 -8.68 6.67
C SER A 392 -21.02 -7.44 6.03
N LEU A 393 -20.14 -6.76 6.76
CA LEU A 393 -19.40 -5.61 6.25
C LEU A 393 -18.40 -5.96 5.15
N GLY A 394 -18.17 -7.25 4.87
CA GLY A 394 -17.30 -7.71 3.78
C GLY A 394 -15.82 -7.47 4.03
N VAL A 395 -15.47 -7.13 5.27
CA VAL A 395 -14.11 -7.06 5.79
C VAL A 395 -14.10 -7.87 7.07
N VAL A 396 -13.39 -8.99 7.06
CA VAL A 396 -12.99 -9.64 8.32
C VAL A 396 -11.82 -8.80 8.81
N ASP A 397 -12.12 -7.77 9.59
CA ASP A 397 -11.08 -7.02 10.30
C ASP A 397 -10.84 -7.77 11.61
N ARG A 398 -9.58 -7.92 12.02
CA ARG A 398 -9.18 -8.55 13.30
C ARG A 398 -9.78 -7.87 14.55
N PHE A 399 -10.50 -6.76 14.34
CA PHE A 399 -11.17 -5.97 15.37
C PHE A 399 -12.69 -5.87 15.19
N SER A 400 -13.29 -6.44 14.13
CA SER A 400 -14.75 -6.48 13.99
C SER A 400 -15.30 -7.64 14.83
N TYR A 401 -15.95 -7.31 15.95
CA TYR A 401 -16.67 -8.26 16.80
C TYR A 401 -18.04 -8.61 16.17
N GLU A 402 -18.10 -9.04 14.91
CA GLU A 402 -19.35 -9.57 14.35
C GLU A 402 -19.72 -10.86 15.09
N THR A 403 -20.94 -10.94 15.62
CA THR A 403 -21.43 -12.20 16.18
C THR A 403 -22.03 -13.06 15.08
N TYR A 404 -21.32 -14.11 14.69
CA TYR A 404 -21.84 -15.11 13.76
C TYR A 404 -22.90 -15.97 14.46
N LEU A 405 -24.17 -15.62 14.24
CA LEU A 405 -25.32 -16.44 14.55
C LEU A 405 -26.06 -16.78 13.27
N ILE A 406 -26.34 -18.06 13.03
CA ILE A 406 -27.06 -18.53 11.85
C ILE A 406 -28.40 -17.81 11.61
N ASP A 407 -29.08 -17.38 12.67
CA ASP A 407 -30.35 -16.66 12.60
C ASP A 407 -30.22 -15.28 11.94
N HIS A 408 -29.03 -14.67 11.94
CA HIS A 408 -28.73 -13.41 11.24
C HIS A 408 -28.73 -13.58 9.70
N TYR A 409 -28.69 -14.83 9.20
CA TYR A 409 -28.66 -15.13 7.77
C TYR A 409 -29.97 -15.75 7.27
N ILE A 410 -30.87 -16.18 8.15
CA ILE A 410 -32.14 -16.84 7.81
C ILE A 410 -33.28 -15.81 7.74
N HIS A 411 -33.76 -15.56 6.52
CA HIS A 411 -34.74 -14.53 6.18
C HIS A 411 -35.75 -15.04 5.14
N ASN A 412 -36.74 -14.21 4.80
CA ASN A 412 -37.68 -14.46 3.72
C ASN A 412 -37.32 -13.58 2.51
N ILE A 413 -36.41 -14.08 1.67
CA ILE A 413 -35.94 -13.38 0.47
C ILE A 413 -36.41 -14.14 -0.76
N ARG A 414 -37.19 -13.49 -1.62
CA ARG A 414 -37.72 -14.11 -2.86
C ARG A 414 -38.21 -13.07 -3.85
N ASP A 415 -38.36 -13.49 -5.10
CA ASP A 415 -38.91 -12.66 -6.17
C ASP A 415 -38.14 -11.35 -6.41
N ASN A 416 -36.85 -11.31 -6.06
CA ASN A 416 -35.99 -10.15 -6.33
C ASN A 416 -35.13 -10.39 -7.57
N THR A 417 -34.73 -9.29 -8.22
CA THR A 417 -33.84 -9.33 -9.38
C THR A 417 -32.63 -8.41 -9.21
N ILE A 418 -31.43 -8.85 -9.59
CA ILE A 418 -30.20 -8.05 -9.68
C ILE A 418 -29.76 -7.99 -11.14
N ASP A 419 -29.62 -6.79 -11.69
CA ASP A 419 -29.22 -6.56 -13.09
C ASP A 419 -30.04 -7.37 -14.12
N ASN A 420 -31.34 -7.51 -13.84
CA ASN A 420 -32.33 -8.30 -14.60
C ASN A 420 -32.20 -9.83 -14.49
N LEU A 421 -31.34 -10.35 -13.62
CA LEU A 421 -31.25 -11.76 -13.26
C LEU A 421 -31.91 -12.03 -11.92
N LEU A 422 -32.19 -13.29 -11.59
CA LEU A 422 -32.78 -13.65 -10.31
C LEU A 422 -31.76 -13.47 -9.18
N LEU A 423 -32.23 -13.13 -7.98
CA LEU A 423 -31.46 -13.32 -6.75
C LEU A 423 -31.73 -14.74 -6.23
N GLY A 424 -30.68 -15.56 -6.17
CA GLY A 424 -30.76 -16.93 -5.67
C GLY A 424 -30.55 -16.96 -4.15
N TYR A 425 -31.60 -17.19 -3.38
CA TYR A 425 -31.53 -17.31 -1.92
C TYR A 425 -31.98 -18.72 -1.52
N PHE A 426 -31.03 -19.54 -1.09
CA PHE A 426 -31.21 -20.96 -0.80
C PHE A 426 -31.00 -21.20 0.68
N VAL A 427 -31.99 -21.78 1.36
CA VAL A 427 -31.93 -22.02 2.81
C VAL A 427 -32.35 -23.45 3.11
N ASN A 428 -31.50 -24.18 3.84
CA ASN A 428 -31.73 -25.60 4.18
C ASN A 428 -31.87 -26.52 2.95
N GLU A 429 -31.26 -26.16 1.82
CA GLU A 429 -31.29 -26.97 0.59
C GLU A 429 -30.21 -28.04 0.63
N THR A 430 -30.47 -29.19 -0.01
CA THR A 430 -29.55 -30.33 -0.05
C THR A 430 -29.49 -30.95 -1.44
N ASP A 431 -28.32 -31.42 -1.89
CA ASP A 431 -28.15 -32.14 -3.17
C ASP A 431 -28.65 -31.30 -4.36
N LEU A 432 -28.09 -30.09 -4.48
CA LEU A 432 -28.50 -29.11 -5.49
C LEU A 432 -27.35 -28.80 -6.44
N SER A 433 -27.62 -28.89 -7.74
CA SER A 433 -26.73 -28.33 -8.76
C SER A 433 -27.31 -27.03 -9.29
N VAL A 434 -26.57 -25.95 -9.15
CA VAL A 434 -27.02 -24.61 -9.56
C VAL A 434 -26.12 -24.09 -10.67
N ASN A 435 -26.74 -23.48 -11.67
CA ASN A 435 -26.05 -22.79 -12.77
C ASN A 435 -25.88 -21.30 -12.40
N PRO A 436 -24.65 -20.82 -12.13
CA PRO A 436 -24.44 -19.44 -11.69
C PRO A 436 -24.94 -18.38 -12.69
N SER A 437 -25.00 -18.71 -13.99
CA SER A 437 -25.41 -17.77 -15.04
C SER A 437 -26.86 -17.29 -14.99
N GLU A 438 -27.70 -17.93 -14.18
CA GLU A 438 -29.12 -17.58 -14.03
C GLU A 438 -29.36 -16.51 -12.96
N TYR A 439 -28.33 -16.19 -12.17
CA TYR A 439 -28.44 -15.36 -10.98
C TYR A 439 -27.51 -14.15 -11.03
N GLY A 440 -27.95 -13.02 -10.51
CA GLY A 440 -27.08 -11.83 -10.29
C GLY A 440 -26.33 -11.88 -8.96
N GLN A 441 -26.90 -12.60 -7.98
CA GLN A 441 -26.28 -12.94 -6.70
C GLN A 441 -26.84 -14.28 -6.23
N MET A 442 -26.01 -15.04 -5.52
CA MET A 442 -26.37 -16.32 -4.93
C MET A 442 -25.95 -16.33 -3.45
N ILE A 443 -26.89 -16.67 -2.58
CA ILE A 443 -26.72 -16.77 -1.14
C ILE A 443 -27.20 -18.15 -0.69
N PHE A 444 -26.32 -18.90 -0.04
CA PHE A 444 -26.60 -20.21 0.54
C PHE A 444 -26.49 -20.13 2.05
N VAL A 445 -27.53 -20.58 2.75
CA VAL A 445 -27.58 -20.58 4.22
C VAL A 445 -28.00 -21.95 4.72
N ASN A 446 -27.17 -22.58 5.55
CA ASN A 446 -27.44 -23.91 6.09
C ASN A 446 -27.68 -24.99 5.02
N CYS A 447 -26.96 -24.91 3.90
CA CYS A 447 -27.10 -25.85 2.78
C CYS A 447 -26.08 -26.98 2.87
N THR A 448 -26.33 -28.09 2.16
CA THR A 448 -25.41 -29.24 2.09
C THR A 448 -25.35 -29.80 0.67
N ASP A 449 -24.19 -30.29 0.24
CA ASP A 449 -24.00 -30.94 -1.07
C ASP A 449 -24.46 -30.03 -2.24
N ILE A 450 -23.83 -28.86 -2.35
CA ILE A 450 -24.16 -27.87 -3.38
C ILE A 450 -23.07 -27.85 -4.46
N GLY A 451 -23.45 -28.09 -5.70
CA GLY A 451 -22.55 -28.07 -6.85
C GLY A 451 -22.78 -26.87 -7.76
N LEU A 452 -21.78 -26.01 -7.86
CA LEU A 452 -21.74 -24.85 -8.76
C LEU A 452 -20.72 -25.15 -9.87
N SER A 453 -21.20 -25.45 -11.07
CA SER A 453 -20.34 -25.78 -12.20
C SER A 453 -20.94 -25.32 -13.53
N GLN A 454 -20.07 -25.04 -14.51
CA GLN A 454 -20.42 -24.53 -15.85
C GLN A 454 -21.04 -23.13 -15.88
N SER A 455 -20.20 -22.11 -16.03
CA SER A 455 -20.64 -20.83 -16.61
C SER A 455 -19.54 -20.21 -17.48
N SER A 456 -19.59 -20.47 -18.79
CA SER A 456 -19.01 -19.54 -19.76
C SER A 456 -20.00 -18.38 -19.93
N THR A 457 -20.14 -17.55 -18.90
CA THR A 457 -20.86 -16.29 -19.04
C THR A 457 -19.89 -15.22 -19.48
N SER A 458 -20.22 -14.61 -20.61
CA SER A 458 -19.72 -13.30 -21.01
C SER A 458 -19.62 -12.35 -19.81
N ASN A 459 -18.43 -11.78 -19.52
CA ASN A 459 -18.16 -10.57 -18.72
C ASN A 459 -19.32 -10.09 -17.82
N ARG A 460 -19.71 -10.82 -16.77
CA ARG A 460 -20.84 -10.39 -15.92
C ARG A 460 -20.63 -10.74 -14.45
N THR A 461 -21.21 -9.87 -13.63
CA THR A 461 -21.08 -9.88 -12.18
C THR A 461 -21.89 -10.99 -11.52
N ILE A 462 -21.27 -11.82 -10.69
CA ILE A 462 -21.96 -12.82 -9.86
C ILE A 462 -21.33 -12.85 -8.47
N GLN A 463 -22.10 -12.48 -7.46
CA GLN A 463 -21.67 -12.64 -6.07
C GLN A 463 -22.14 -13.99 -5.53
N ILE A 464 -21.29 -14.66 -4.76
CA ILE A 464 -21.61 -15.94 -4.13
C ILE A 464 -21.29 -15.82 -2.64
N ASN A 465 -22.30 -15.98 -1.80
CA ASN A 465 -22.13 -15.99 -0.35
C ASN A 465 -22.64 -17.31 0.21
N VAL A 466 -21.83 -17.92 1.08
CA VAL A 466 -22.07 -19.25 1.65
C VAL A 466 -21.90 -19.14 3.15
N PHE A 467 -23.00 -19.34 3.88
CA PHE A 467 -23.04 -19.19 5.33
C PHE A 467 -23.51 -20.50 5.94
N TYR A 468 -22.82 -20.99 6.97
CA TYR A 468 -23.19 -22.20 7.72
C TYR A 468 -23.46 -23.41 6.84
N SER A 469 -22.82 -23.52 5.68
CA SER A 469 -23.14 -24.54 4.67
C SER A 469 -21.94 -25.46 4.47
N GLN A 470 -22.20 -26.74 4.21
CA GLN A 470 -21.13 -27.73 4.05
C GLN A 470 -21.16 -28.34 2.65
N ASP A 471 -20.00 -28.82 2.21
CA ASP A 471 -19.87 -29.53 0.93
C ASP A 471 -20.35 -28.67 -0.27
N VAL A 472 -20.08 -27.36 -0.22
CA VAL A 472 -20.36 -26.42 -1.31
C VAL A 472 -19.14 -26.34 -2.21
N ASN A 473 -19.29 -26.79 -3.45
CA ASN A 473 -18.21 -26.93 -4.41
C ASN A 473 -18.43 -26.01 -5.61
N ILE A 474 -17.56 -25.02 -5.76
CA ILE A 474 -17.52 -24.07 -6.87
C ILE A 474 -16.40 -24.48 -7.81
N SER A 475 -16.73 -24.75 -9.08
CA SER A 475 -15.71 -25.12 -10.05
C SER A 475 -15.96 -24.61 -11.46
N ASN A 476 -14.89 -24.32 -12.21
CA ASN A 476 -14.94 -23.92 -13.62
C ASN A 476 -15.88 -22.72 -13.86
N CYS A 477 -15.80 -21.72 -12.99
CA CYS A 477 -16.61 -20.50 -13.04
C CYS A 477 -15.73 -19.27 -13.31
N THR A 478 -16.24 -18.33 -14.11
CA THR A 478 -15.69 -16.96 -14.18
C THR A 478 -16.59 -16.03 -13.37
N VAL A 479 -16.02 -15.35 -12.40
CA VAL A 479 -16.69 -14.38 -11.53
C VAL A 479 -16.03 -13.02 -11.75
N GLN A 480 -16.83 -12.04 -12.11
CA GLN A 480 -16.44 -10.64 -12.19
C GLN A 480 -17.26 -9.87 -11.14
N SER A 481 -16.82 -8.71 -10.64
CA SER A 481 -17.66 -7.86 -9.78
C SER A 481 -17.57 -6.38 -10.17
N VAL A 482 -18.65 -5.63 -9.93
CA VAL A 482 -18.74 -4.17 -10.03
C VAL A 482 -18.94 -3.59 -8.62
N GLY A 483 -17.92 -3.69 -7.77
CA GLY A 483 -17.98 -3.30 -6.36
C GLY A 483 -17.11 -4.19 -5.48
N LEU A 484 -17.10 -3.94 -4.16
CA LEU A 484 -16.28 -4.62 -3.15
C LEU A 484 -16.58 -6.11 -2.91
N SER A 485 -17.21 -6.84 -3.83
CA SER A 485 -17.93 -8.09 -3.49
C SER A 485 -17.14 -9.39 -3.75
N THR A 486 -17.39 -10.41 -2.90
CA THR A 486 -16.33 -11.02 -2.08
C THR A 486 -16.21 -12.55 -2.04
N ILE A 487 -16.92 -13.35 -2.85
CA ILE A 487 -17.03 -14.83 -2.70
C ILE A 487 -16.76 -15.28 -1.26
N THR A 488 -17.77 -15.18 -0.41
CA THR A 488 -17.58 -15.32 1.03
C THR A 488 -18.07 -16.68 1.50
N PHE A 489 -17.24 -17.35 2.31
CA PHE A 489 -17.60 -18.53 3.07
C PHE A 489 -17.42 -18.23 4.56
N ILE A 490 -18.49 -18.38 5.35
CA ILE A 490 -18.44 -18.24 6.82
C ILE A 490 -19.00 -19.50 7.45
N GLU A 491 -18.31 -20.07 8.44
CA GLU A 491 -18.70 -21.28 9.15
C GLU A 491 -19.09 -22.43 8.20
N SER A 492 -18.36 -22.58 7.09
CA SER A 492 -18.76 -23.40 5.95
C SER A 492 -17.73 -24.49 5.60
N PRO A 493 -17.73 -25.61 6.34
CA PRO A 493 -16.68 -26.62 6.23
C PRO A 493 -16.79 -27.49 4.98
N ASN A 494 -15.68 -28.13 4.61
CA ASN A 494 -15.59 -29.06 3.46
C ASN A 494 -15.95 -28.42 2.11
N CYS A 495 -15.79 -27.10 1.99
CA CYS A 495 -16.10 -26.39 0.76
C CYS A 495 -14.87 -26.30 -0.15
N SER A 496 -15.12 -26.09 -1.45
CA SER A 496 -14.03 -25.94 -2.42
C SER A 496 -14.30 -24.89 -3.48
N LEU A 497 -13.22 -24.24 -3.91
CA LEU A 497 -13.17 -23.33 -5.04
C LEU A 497 -12.03 -23.77 -5.96
N ILE A 498 -12.39 -24.28 -7.14
CA ILE A 498 -11.46 -25.01 -8.01
C ILE A 498 -11.55 -24.55 -9.46
N ASP A 499 -10.41 -24.33 -10.13
CA ASP A 499 -10.36 -24.01 -11.57
C ASP A 499 -11.22 -22.79 -11.96
N CYS A 500 -11.29 -21.76 -11.11
CA CYS A 500 -12.11 -20.56 -11.32
C CYS A 500 -11.27 -19.33 -11.69
N GLN A 501 -11.89 -18.37 -12.39
CA GLN A 501 -11.32 -17.07 -12.73
C GLN A 501 -12.06 -15.97 -11.98
N LEU A 502 -11.38 -15.26 -11.09
CA LEU A 502 -11.93 -14.21 -10.24
C LEU A 502 -11.34 -12.85 -10.66
N GLU A 503 -12.18 -11.94 -11.16
CA GLU A 503 -11.77 -10.61 -11.58
C GLU A 503 -12.40 -9.56 -10.65
N VAL A 504 -11.57 -8.71 -10.02
CA VAL A 504 -12.02 -7.62 -9.13
C VAL A 504 -12.94 -8.13 -8.01
N THR A 505 -12.58 -9.26 -7.40
CA THR A 505 -13.40 -9.96 -6.40
C THR A 505 -12.52 -10.24 -5.19
N ASN A 506 -13.00 -9.92 -3.98
CA ASN A 506 -12.35 -10.45 -2.78
C ASN A 506 -12.67 -11.94 -2.67
N LEU A 507 -11.83 -12.73 -2.01
CA LEU A 507 -12.17 -14.11 -1.64
C LEU A 507 -11.95 -14.26 -0.15
N ILE A 508 -13.05 -14.45 0.60
CA ILE A 508 -13.05 -14.47 2.06
C ILE A 508 -13.51 -15.84 2.55
N ILE A 509 -12.68 -16.48 3.36
CA ILE A 509 -12.96 -17.77 3.99
C ILE A 509 -12.76 -17.58 5.49
N ASP A 510 -13.83 -17.68 6.26
CA ASP A 510 -13.82 -17.43 7.69
C ASP A 510 -14.47 -18.60 8.46
N GLU A 511 -13.88 -18.99 9.59
CA GLU A 511 -14.30 -20.11 10.43
C GLU A 511 -14.66 -21.40 9.64
N SER A 512 -13.98 -21.66 8.51
CA SER A 512 -14.39 -22.66 7.52
C SER A 512 -13.32 -23.75 7.37
N GLU A 513 -13.41 -24.78 8.21
CA GLU A 513 -12.45 -25.89 8.22
C GLU A 513 -12.46 -26.75 6.94
N ARG A 514 -11.29 -27.32 6.61
CA ARG A 514 -11.10 -28.25 5.49
C ARG A 514 -11.48 -27.63 4.14
N PHE A 515 -11.16 -26.36 3.96
CA PHE A 515 -11.41 -25.65 2.71
C PHE A 515 -10.34 -26.00 1.66
N THR A 516 -10.73 -26.09 0.38
CA THR A 516 -9.78 -26.29 -0.73
C THR A 516 -9.88 -25.17 -1.76
N ILE A 517 -8.81 -24.39 -1.93
CA ILE A 517 -8.65 -23.37 -2.96
C ILE A 517 -7.58 -23.85 -3.94
N LEU A 518 -7.98 -24.26 -5.15
CA LEU A 518 -7.09 -24.98 -6.07
C LEU A 518 -7.18 -24.47 -7.52
N ARG A 519 -6.05 -24.11 -8.12
CA ARG A 519 -5.95 -23.72 -9.54
C ARG A 519 -6.84 -22.54 -9.95
N ASN A 520 -7.03 -21.57 -9.07
CA ASN A 520 -7.78 -20.36 -9.39
C ASN A 520 -6.87 -19.27 -9.94
N THR A 521 -7.41 -18.40 -10.79
CA THR A 521 -6.74 -17.16 -11.23
C THR A 521 -7.49 -15.98 -10.63
N ILE A 522 -6.79 -15.11 -9.92
CA ILE A 522 -7.35 -13.90 -9.29
C ILE A 522 -6.62 -12.68 -9.84
N SER A 523 -7.36 -11.73 -10.41
CA SER A 523 -6.76 -10.55 -11.05
C SER A 523 -7.57 -9.28 -10.82
N THR A 524 -6.88 -8.14 -10.89
CA THR A 524 -7.49 -6.81 -10.94
C THR A 524 -6.71 -5.91 -11.90
N GLU A 525 -7.43 -5.24 -12.81
CA GLU A 525 -6.85 -4.25 -13.73
C GLU A 525 -7.21 -2.79 -13.37
N TYR A 526 -8.12 -2.61 -12.41
CA TYR A 526 -8.64 -1.31 -12.00
C TYR A 526 -8.00 -0.91 -10.67
N GLY A 527 -7.87 0.39 -10.40
CA GLY A 527 -7.25 0.94 -9.19
C GLY A 527 -7.93 0.60 -7.85
N THR A 528 -8.86 -0.36 -7.86
CA THR A 528 -9.57 -0.89 -6.69
C THR A 528 -8.70 -1.94 -6.01
N PHE A 529 -8.43 -1.72 -4.72
CA PHE A 529 -7.75 -2.71 -3.89
C PHE A 529 -8.70 -3.86 -3.55
N ILE A 530 -8.21 -5.10 -3.69
CA ILE A 530 -8.92 -6.32 -3.34
C ILE A 530 -8.07 -7.24 -2.47
N PHE A 531 -8.72 -8.04 -1.62
CA PHE A 531 -8.14 -9.19 -0.94
C PHE A 531 -8.13 -10.39 -1.89
N GLY A 532 -6.94 -10.81 -2.32
CA GLY A 532 -6.76 -11.92 -3.25
C GLY A 532 -7.30 -13.22 -2.66
N VAL A 533 -6.72 -13.69 -1.57
CA VAL A 533 -7.26 -14.76 -0.72
C VAL A 533 -7.10 -14.31 0.73
N ASN A 534 -8.21 -14.13 1.43
CA ASN A 534 -8.23 -13.89 2.87
C ASN A 534 -8.88 -15.07 3.59
N MET A 535 -8.11 -15.74 4.44
CA MET A 535 -8.55 -16.92 5.19
C MET A 535 -8.26 -16.73 6.68
N GLU A 536 -9.27 -16.85 7.53
CA GLU A 536 -9.18 -16.67 8.98
C GLU A 536 -9.86 -17.83 9.72
N ASP A 537 -9.28 -18.25 10.86
CA ASP A 537 -9.80 -19.33 11.71
C ASP A 537 -10.24 -20.61 10.95
N SER A 538 -9.53 -20.96 9.87
CA SER A 538 -9.95 -21.96 8.87
C SER A 538 -8.95 -23.11 8.75
N ASP A 539 -8.90 -23.93 9.80
CA ASP A 539 -7.96 -25.04 9.95
C ASP A 539 -8.10 -26.15 8.90
N ASN A 540 -7.05 -26.97 8.76
CA ASN A 540 -7.01 -28.18 7.93
C ASN A 540 -7.25 -27.92 6.42
N SER A 541 -6.89 -26.73 5.95
CA SER A 541 -7.21 -26.24 4.61
C SER A 541 -6.03 -26.35 3.64
N ILE A 542 -6.34 -26.28 2.34
CA ILE A 542 -5.36 -26.33 1.24
C ILE A 542 -5.55 -25.12 0.35
N VAL A 543 -4.48 -24.36 0.13
CA VAL A 543 -4.42 -23.26 -0.84
C VAL A 543 -3.28 -23.53 -1.80
N ALA A 544 -3.60 -24.09 -2.98
CA ALA A 544 -2.57 -24.57 -3.90
C ALA A 544 -2.79 -24.22 -5.37
N GLU A 545 -1.68 -24.10 -6.10
CA GLU A 545 -1.66 -23.91 -7.56
C GLU A 545 -2.42 -22.66 -8.05
N ASN A 546 -2.64 -21.64 -7.19
CA ASN A 546 -3.38 -20.44 -7.56
C ASN A 546 -2.45 -19.37 -8.16
N SER A 547 -3.00 -18.52 -9.05
CA SER A 547 -2.28 -17.39 -9.65
C SER A 547 -2.95 -16.08 -9.28
N LEU A 548 -2.21 -15.18 -8.64
CA LEU A 548 -2.69 -13.86 -8.21
C LEU A 548 -1.87 -12.77 -8.93
N LEU A 549 -2.56 -11.91 -9.70
CA LEU A 549 -1.90 -11.01 -10.66
C LEU A 549 -2.40 -9.55 -10.53
N GLY A 550 -1.54 -8.65 -10.07
CA GLY A 550 -1.76 -7.19 -10.18
C GLY A 550 -1.49 -6.35 -8.92
N PRO A 551 -1.15 -5.05 -9.09
CA PRO A 551 -0.61 -4.18 -8.03
C PRO A 551 -1.61 -3.76 -6.95
N HIS A 552 -2.90 -4.00 -7.18
CA HIS A 552 -3.98 -3.67 -6.24
C HIS A 552 -4.56 -4.92 -5.57
N ILE A 553 -3.81 -6.01 -5.52
CA ILE A 553 -4.20 -7.24 -4.80
C ILE A 553 -3.38 -7.36 -3.53
N GLU A 554 -4.03 -7.41 -2.38
CA GLU A 554 -3.44 -7.98 -1.17
C GLU A 554 -3.41 -9.50 -1.37
N GLY A 555 -2.22 -10.08 -1.57
CA GLY A 555 -2.03 -11.40 -2.17
C GLY A 555 -2.75 -12.54 -1.43
N LEU A 556 -2.02 -13.26 -0.59
CA LEU A 556 -2.54 -14.41 0.15
C LEU A 556 -2.33 -14.17 1.63
N THR A 557 -3.41 -13.98 2.37
CA THR A 557 -3.41 -13.76 3.82
C THR A 557 -4.12 -14.93 4.52
N ILE A 558 -3.39 -15.65 5.36
CA ILE A 558 -3.93 -16.69 6.23
C ILE A 558 -3.63 -16.30 7.68
N TYR A 559 -4.69 -16.13 8.47
CA TYR A 559 -4.62 -15.78 9.88
C TYR A 559 -5.18 -16.89 10.75
N THR A 560 -4.57 -17.04 11.94
CA THR A 560 -5.03 -17.91 13.04
C THR A 560 -5.40 -19.34 12.62
N SER A 561 -4.84 -19.84 11.52
CA SER A 561 -5.24 -21.11 10.91
C SER A 561 -4.12 -22.15 10.98
N SER A 562 -4.47 -23.37 11.38
CA SER A 562 -3.53 -24.43 11.69
C SER A 562 -3.69 -25.64 10.77
N ASN A 563 -2.62 -26.41 10.58
CA ASN A 563 -2.59 -27.55 9.67
C ASN A 563 -3.00 -27.17 8.23
N VAL A 564 -2.54 -26.00 7.76
CA VAL A 564 -2.79 -25.49 6.41
C VAL A 564 -1.62 -25.82 5.50
N THR A 565 -1.92 -26.22 4.26
CA THR A 565 -0.91 -26.36 3.19
C THR A 565 -1.08 -25.24 2.17
N VAL A 566 -0.06 -24.40 2.03
CA VAL A 566 0.02 -23.34 1.04
C VAL A 566 1.12 -23.68 0.05
N SER A 567 0.77 -24.17 -1.15
CA SER A 567 1.79 -24.64 -2.09
C SER A 567 1.59 -24.28 -3.55
N ASP A 568 2.68 -24.14 -4.29
CA ASP A 568 2.67 -23.95 -5.74
C ASP A 568 1.87 -22.71 -6.21
N ASN A 569 1.69 -21.68 -5.37
CA ASN A 569 1.00 -20.45 -5.75
C ASN A 569 1.95 -19.46 -6.43
N ASP A 570 1.48 -18.76 -7.47
CA ASP A 570 2.23 -17.73 -8.21
C ASP A 570 1.61 -16.35 -7.98
N LEU A 571 2.29 -15.51 -7.19
CA LEU A 571 1.88 -14.14 -6.86
C LEU A 571 2.79 -13.15 -7.60
N ASP A 572 2.28 -12.49 -8.64
CA ASP A 572 3.04 -11.52 -9.46
C ASP A 572 2.52 -10.08 -9.30
N ARG A 573 3.44 -9.19 -8.93
CA ARG A 573 3.22 -7.75 -8.77
C ARG A 573 2.04 -7.42 -7.86
N VAL A 574 1.87 -8.17 -6.78
CA VAL A 574 0.85 -7.93 -5.75
C VAL A 574 1.27 -6.83 -4.77
N TYR A 575 0.33 -6.29 -3.99
CA TYR A 575 0.64 -5.30 -2.95
C TYR A 575 1.38 -5.97 -1.79
N PHE A 576 0.69 -6.79 -0.98
CA PHE A 576 1.31 -7.77 -0.08
C PHE A 576 1.47 -9.10 -0.79
N GLY A 577 2.58 -9.81 -0.59
CA GLY A 577 2.77 -11.15 -1.11
C GLY A 577 1.97 -12.20 -0.33
N LEU A 578 2.65 -13.04 0.45
CA LEU A 578 2.05 -14.08 1.28
C LEU A 578 2.25 -13.73 2.76
N ILE A 579 1.18 -13.67 3.54
CA ILE A 579 1.22 -13.51 5.00
C ILE A 579 0.58 -14.74 5.63
N PHE A 580 1.32 -15.37 6.54
CA PHE A 580 0.87 -16.56 7.26
C PHE A 580 1.02 -16.38 8.77
N GLU A 581 -0.04 -16.69 9.50
CA GLU A 581 -0.10 -16.81 10.95
C GLU A 581 -0.89 -18.06 11.33
N GLY A 582 -0.33 -18.87 12.23
CA GLY A 582 -0.92 -20.14 12.64
C GLY A 582 0.11 -21.20 12.99
N SER A 583 -0.32 -22.45 13.18
CA SER A 583 0.57 -23.55 13.59
C SER A 583 0.56 -24.77 12.68
N ASP A 584 1.58 -25.61 12.81
CA ASP A 584 1.64 -26.96 12.21
C ASP A 584 1.38 -26.97 10.70
N SER A 585 1.82 -25.93 10.00
CA SER A 585 1.47 -25.65 8.61
C SER A 585 2.67 -25.65 7.68
N MET A 586 2.43 -25.92 6.40
CA MET A 586 3.45 -26.00 5.37
C MET A 586 3.23 -24.93 4.30
N ILE A 587 4.24 -24.09 4.08
CA ILE A 587 4.28 -23.06 3.06
C ILE A 587 5.42 -23.43 2.11
N ALA A 588 5.08 -24.07 0.99
CA ALA A 588 6.06 -24.72 0.13
C ALA A 588 5.94 -24.36 -1.35
N ASP A 589 7.06 -24.25 -2.07
CA ASP A 589 7.06 -24.16 -3.54
C ASP A 589 6.28 -22.94 -4.11
N ASN A 590 6.06 -21.88 -3.33
CA ASN A 590 5.37 -20.68 -3.80
C ASN A 590 6.34 -19.73 -4.50
N ARG A 591 5.87 -19.03 -5.54
CA ARG A 591 6.61 -18.00 -6.25
C ARG A 591 5.97 -16.63 -6.01
N ILE A 592 6.76 -15.72 -5.46
CA ILE A 592 6.32 -14.36 -5.11
C ILE A 592 7.26 -13.37 -5.77
N GLY A 593 6.76 -12.62 -6.74
CA GLY A 593 7.54 -11.71 -7.59
C GLY A 593 7.03 -10.28 -7.57
N GLY A 594 7.92 -9.31 -7.35
CA GLY A 594 7.62 -7.89 -7.57
C GLY A 594 6.59 -7.30 -6.60
N SER A 595 6.48 -7.83 -5.37
CA SER A 595 5.56 -7.31 -4.36
C SER A 595 5.91 -5.86 -4.00
N SER A 596 4.90 -5.01 -3.82
CA SER A 596 5.07 -3.63 -3.34
C SER A 596 5.40 -3.54 -1.85
N ALA A 597 5.26 -4.66 -1.12
CA ALA A 597 5.58 -4.81 0.29
C ALA A 597 6.64 -5.91 0.48
N THR A 598 6.51 -6.72 1.54
CA THR A 598 7.30 -7.94 1.77
C THR A 598 6.79 -9.08 0.89
N GLY A 599 7.71 -9.90 0.38
CA GLY A 599 7.37 -11.10 -0.40
C GLY A 599 6.61 -12.13 0.43
N LEU A 600 7.26 -12.76 1.40
CA LEU A 600 6.65 -13.75 2.31
C LEU A 600 6.83 -13.32 3.75
N THR A 601 5.76 -13.37 4.55
CA THR A 601 5.78 -13.11 6.00
C THR A 601 5.21 -14.30 6.76
N LEU A 602 6.02 -14.90 7.61
CA LEU A 602 5.60 -15.83 8.66
C LEU A 602 5.57 -15.07 9.99
N VAL A 603 4.43 -14.97 10.66
CA VAL A 603 4.30 -14.17 11.88
C VAL A 603 3.46 -14.87 12.93
N ARG A 604 3.89 -14.80 14.20
CA ARG A 604 3.16 -15.37 15.35
C ARG A 604 2.79 -16.84 15.13
N SER A 605 3.74 -17.61 14.58
CA SER A 605 3.55 -18.99 14.15
C SER A 605 4.33 -20.00 15.00
N SER A 606 3.88 -21.25 14.99
CA SER A 606 4.61 -22.34 15.66
C SER A 606 4.61 -23.65 14.89
N SER A 607 5.73 -24.36 14.90
CA SER A 607 5.85 -25.67 14.22
C SER A 607 5.55 -25.62 12.72
N CYS A 608 5.79 -24.48 12.07
CA CYS A 608 5.57 -24.31 10.62
C CYS A 608 6.83 -24.62 9.81
N THR A 609 6.64 -25.12 8.60
CA THR A 609 7.70 -25.31 7.61
C THR A 609 7.50 -24.33 6.45
N VAL A 610 8.52 -23.52 6.16
CA VAL A 610 8.58 -22.61 5.01
C VAL A 610 9.71 -23.10 4.11
N GLU A 611 9.38 -23.83 3.03
CA GLU A 611 10.38 -24.49 2.20
C GLU A 611 10.27 -24.27 0.69
N ASN A 612 11.39 -24.24 -0.03
CA ASN A 612 11.42 -24.17 -1.50
C ASN A 612 10.67 -22.96 -2.12
N ASN A 613 10.39 -21.90 -1.35
CA ASN A 613 9.72 -20.73 -1.89
C ASN A 613 10.70 -19.80 -2.60
N THR A 614 10.23 -19.11 -3.65
CA THR A 614 11.00 -18.09 -4.36
C THR A 614 10.41 -16.71 -4.08
N CYS A 615 11.16 -15.83 -3.42
CA CYS A 615 10.79 -14.44 -3.15
C CYS A 615 11.75 -13.48 -3.88
N GLN A 616 11.26 -12.79 -4.92
CA GLN A 616 12.11 -11.98 -5.78
C GLN A 616 11.57 -10.57 -6.06
N GLY A 617 12.47 -9.58 -6.06
CA GLY A 617 12.16 -8.23 -6.52
C GLY A 617 11.13 -7.46 -5.69
N SER A 618 10.92 -7.83 -4.42
CA SER A 618 10.01 -7.15 -3.51
C SER A 618 10.57 -5.78 -3.09
N TYR A 619 9.70 -4.81 -2.81
CA TYR A 619 10.09 -3.45 -2.40
C TYR A 619 10.60 -3.37 -0.94
N TYR A 620 10.26 -4.35 -0.10
CA TYR A 620 10.84 -4.51 1.23
C TYR A 620 11.72 -5.78 1.28
N ALA A 621 11.65 -6.53 2.37
CA ALA A 621 12.38 -7.79 2.50
C ALA A 621 11.75 -8.87 1.60
N GLY A 622 12.57 -9.81 1.17
CA GLY A 622 12.07 -10.96 0.41
C GLY A 622 11.25 -11.90 1.29
N LEU A 623 11.82 -12.28 2.45
CA LEU A 623 11.16 -13.13 3.45
C LEU A 623 11.35 -12.54 4.84
N VAL A 624 10.26 -12.51 5.63
CA VAL A 624 10.26 -12.14 7.05
C VAL A 624 9.71 -13.30 7.86
N ALA A 625 10.39 -13.65 8.95
CA ALA A 625 9.87 -14.52 9.99
C ALA A 625 9.94 -13.82 11.34
N ALA A 626 8.79 -13.61 11.97
CA ALA A 626 8.65 -12.80 13.19
C ALA A 626 7.84 -13.52 14.28
N ASP A 627 8.18 -13.30 15.55
CA ASP A 627 7.41 -13.75 16.72
C ASP A 627 7.04 -15.25 16.70
N SER A 628 7.91 -16.11 16.17
CA SER A 628 7.58 -17.50 15.85
C SER A 628 8.49 -18.51 16.54
N THR A 629 7.98 -19.73 16.78
CA THR A 629 8.69 -20.75 17.57
C THR A 629 8.72 -22.12 16.90
N ASN A 630 9.82 -22.86 17.04
CA ASN A 630 9.97 -24.21 16.48
C ASN A 630 9.68 -24.32 14.96
N CYS A 631 9.91 -23.25 14.19
CA CYS A 631 9.69 -23.24 12.75
C CYS A 631 10.95 -23.65 11.98
N MET A 632 10.75 -24.24 10.80
CA MET A 632 11.81 -24.55 9.84
C MET A 632 11.68 -23.65 8.61
N ILE A 633 12.72 -22.89 8.29
CA ILE A 633 12.80 -22.03 7.11
C ILE A 633 13.93 -22.59 6.25
N SER A 634 13.61 -23.31 5.18
CA SER A 634 14.63 -24.07 4.45
C SER A 634 14.53 -24.02 2.93
N ASN A 635 15.68 -24.11 2.24
CA ASN A 635 15.72 -24.20 0.76
C ASN A 635 14.98 -23.07 0.01
N ASN A 636 14.76 -21.91 0.64
CA ASN A 636 14.10 -20.78 -0.02
C ASN A 636 15.11 -19.99 -0.87
N LEU A 637 14.67 -19.53 -2.04
CA LEU A 637 15.41 -18.63 -2.92
C LEU A 637 14.92 -17.20 -2.72
N VAL A 638 15.78 -16.32 -2.20
CA VAL A 638 15.46 -14.93 -1.92
C VAL A 638 16.42 -14.00 -2.66
N LEU A 639 15.91 -13.36 -3.72
CA LEU A 639 16.75 -12.73 -4.75
C LEU A 639 16.32 -11.31 -5.08
N GLY A 640 17.26 -10.36 -5.08
CA GLY A 640 17.06 -9.06 -5.73
C GLY A 640 16.01 -8.16 -5.06
N ASN A 641 15.78 -8.31 -3.76
CA ASN A 641 14.81 -7.49 -3.01
C ASN A 641 15.43 -6.14 -2.63
N GLN A 642 14.59 -5.11 -2.46
CA GLN A 642 15.05 -3.74 -2.23
C GLN A 642 15.51 -3.47 -0.80
N ARG A 643 15.32 -4.43 0.13
CA ARG A 643 15.87 -4.41 1.48
C ARG A 643 16.52 -5.76 1.80
N ASP A 644 16.40 -6.23 3.04
CA ASP A 644 16.96 -7.49 3.52
C ASP A 644 16.49 -8.68 2.65
N GLY A 645 17.35 -9.68 2.47
CA GLY A 645 16.92 -10.95 1.89
C GLY A 645 15.95 -11.66 2.83
N LEU A 646 16.50 -12.24 3.90
CA LEU A 646 15.75 -12.88 4.98
C LEU A 646 15.90 -12.06 6.27
N ARG A 647 14.76 -11.67 6.86
CA ARG A 647 14.71 -11.00 8.16
C ARG A 647 14.08 -11.91 9.21
N LEU A 648 14.81 -12.14 10.30
CA LEU A 648 14.36 -12.88 11.47
C LEU A 648 14.20 -11.90 12.64
N SER A 649 13.07 -11.96 13.32
CA SER A 649 12.79 -11.12 14.50
C SER A 649 12.06 -11.94 15.55
N ASP A 650 12.53 -11.93 16.80
CA ASP A 650 11.84 -12.59 17.94
C ASP A 650 11.55 -14.09 17.71
N LEU A 651 12.46 -14.80 17.01
CA LEU A 651 12.33 -16.24 16.80
C LEU A 651 12.91 -17.05 17.96
N THR A 652 12.27 -18.16 18.33
CA THR A 652 12.80 -19.08 19.35
C THR A 652 12.82 -20.53 18.88
N ASP A 653 13.94 -21.22 19.09
CA ASP A 653 14.11 -22.65 18.78
C ASP A 653 13.82 -22.99 17.29
N CYS A 654 14.07 -22.05 16.37
CA CYS A 654 13.84 -22.22 14.92
C CYS A 654 15.10 -22.68 14.17
N VAL A 655 14.90 -23.28 13.00
CA VAL A 655 15.98 -23.73 12.10
C VAL A 655 15.91 -22.99 10.77
N VAL A 656 17.02 -22.38 10.36
CA VAL A 656 17.19 -21.68 9.08
C VAL A 656 18.26 -22.40 8.28
N ASP A 657 17.84 -23.22 7.31
CA ASP A 657 18.71 -24.21 6.66
C ASP A 657 18.72 -24.09 5.13
N SER A 658 19.90 -24.06 4.50
CA SER A 658 20.02 -24.24 3.05
C SER A 658 19.28 -23.19 2.20
N ASN A 659 19.03 -22.00 2.75
CA ASN A 659 18.41 -20.90 1.99
C ASN A 659 19.46 -20.17 1.15
N LYS A 660 19.03 -19.65 0.01
CA LYS A 660 19.86 -18.90 -0.94
C LYS A 660 19.43 -17.44 -0.95
N LEU A 661 20.25 -16.57 -0.37
CA LEU A 661 19.99 -15.15 -0.11
C LEU A 661 20.97 -14.30 -0.93
N GLU A 662 20.54 -13.85 -2.11
CA GLU A 662 21.44 -13.21 -3.07
C GLU A 662 20.94 -11.87 -3.62
N GLN A 663 21.89 -10.96 -3.92
CA GLN A 663 21.63 -9.72 -4.64
C GLN A 663 20.58 -8.80 -3.99
N ASN A 664 20.36 -8.93 -2.68
CA ASN A 664 19.46 -8.05 -1.94
C ASN A 664 20.16 -6.72 -1.62
N LEU A 665 19.38 -5.63 -1.55
CA LEU A 665 19.95 -4.28 -1.47
C LEU A 665 20.27 -3.80 -0.05
N ASP A 666 19.89 -4.55 0.99
CA ASP A 666 20.41 -4.36 2.35
C ASP A 666 21.17 -5.64 2.77
N ASP A 667 20.90 -6.18 3.96
CA ASP A 667 21.58 -7.36 4.48
C ASP A 667 21.05 -8.65 3.83
N GLY A 668 21.92 -9.65 3.61
CA GLY A 668 21.47 -10.97 3.15
C GLY A 668 20.56 -11.64 4.16
N LEU A 669 21.03 -11.71 5.40
CA LEU A 669 20.32 -12.24 6.56
C LEU A 669 20.41 -11.25 7.74
N TYR A 670 19.28 -10.67 8.12
CA TYR A 670 19.16 -9.80 9.31
C TYR A 670 18.50 -10.57 10.46
N ILE A 671 19.10 -10.53 11.66
CA ILE A 671 18.65 -11.30 12.82
C ILE A 671 18.57 -10.40 14.06
N ASP A 672 17.37 -10.32 14.64
CA ASP A 672 17.06 -9.47 15.77
C ASP A 672 16.28 -10.22 16.84
N ASP A 673 16.63 -10.03 18.11
CA ASP A 673 15.99 -10.68 19.27
C ASP A 673 15.69 -12.21 19.14
N CYS A 674 16.44 -12.93 18.30
CA CYS A 674 16.28 -14.37 18.10
C CYS A 674 17.06 -15.16 19.17
N ILE A 675 16.48 -16.28 19.62
CA ILE A 675 17.00 -17.09 20.72
C ILE A 675 17.04 -18.57 20.35
N ASN A 676 18.17 -19.23 20.61
CA ASN A 676 18.35 -20.68 20.41
C ASN A 676 18.06 -21.16 18.97
N CYS A 677 18.18 -20.29 17.98
CA CYS A 677 17.99 -20.68 16.58
C CYS A 677 19.27 -21.30 16.00
N THR A 678 19.10 -22.20 15.04
CA THR A 678 20.21 -22.80 14.28
C THR A 678 20.17 -22.30 12.84
N ILE A 679 21.24 -21.62 12.42
CA ILE A 679 21.41 -21.07 11.08
C ILE A 679 22.51 -21.87 10.38
N LEU A 680 22.16 -22.73 9.42
CA LEU A 680 23.12 -23.64 8.81
C LEU A 680 22.99 -23.76 7.30
N SER A 681 24.11 -24.06 6.64
CA SER A 681 24.15 -24.40 5.20
C SER A 681 23.58 -23.32 4.26
N ASN A 682 23.38 -22.09 4.70
CA ASN A 682 22.79 -21.04 3.85
C ASN A 682 23.84 -20.43 2.92
N ASP A 683 23.44 -20.12 1.68
CA ASP A 683 24.22 -19.37 0.69
C ASP A 683 23.84 -17.89 0.77
N ILE A 684 24.75 -17.05 1.27
CA ILE A 684 24.49 -15.64 1.57
C ILE A 684 25.50 -14.77 0.82
N LEU A 685 25.19 -14.51 -0.45
CA LEU A 685 26.16 -14.04 -1.43
C LEU A 685 25.72 -12.76 -2.13
N ASN A 686 26.65 -11.85 -2.44
CA ASN A 686 26.39 -10.69 -3.30
C ASN A 686 25.31 -9.72 -2.80
N ASN A 687 25.11 -9.59 -1.50
CA ASN A 687 24.19 -8.60 -0.93
C ASN A 687 24.92 -7.27 -0.72
N ARG A 688 24.19 -6.15 -0.80
CA ARG A 688 24.81 -4.82 -0.82
C ARG A 688 25.42 -4.42 0.51
N ASP A 689 24.81 -4.78 1.64
CA ASP A 689 25.30 -4.45 2.96
C ASP A 689 26.03 -5.65 3.57
N TYR A 690 25.62 -6.17 4.73
CA TYR A 690 26.25 -7.34 5.33
C TYR A 690 25.68 -8.64 4.77
N GLY A 691 26.51 -9.69 4.70
CA GLY A 691 26.00 -11.04 4.50
C GLY A 691 25.06 -11.43 5.64
N VAL A 692 25.60 -11.49 6.86
CA VAL A 692 24.82 -11.77 8.08
C VAL A 692 24.98 -10.63 9.08
N ARG A 693 23.88 -10.05 9.54
CA ARG A 693 23.86 -9.04 10.60
C ARG A 693 23.05 -9.53 11.79
N VAL A 694 23.71 -9.63 12.95
CA VAL A 694 23.10 -10.04 14.22
C VAL A 694 23.07 -8.85 15.18
N HIS A 695 21.88 -8.51 15.66
CA HIS A 695 21.68 -7.45 16.66
C HIS A 695 21.51 -8.04 18.07
N THR A 696 20.43 -7.76 18.81
CA THR A 696 20.24 -8.16 20.22
C THR A 696 19.93 -9.65 20.43
N SER A 697 20.18 -10.48 19.42
CA SER A 697 19.94 -11.93 19.43
C SER A 697 20.96 -12.70 20.28
N SER A 698 20.54 -13.83 20.85
CA SER A 698 21.39 -14.61 21.76
C SER A 698 21.30 -16.13 21.65
N ASN A 699 22.39 -16.82 21.99
CA ASN A 699 22.49 -18.28 22.02
C ASN A 699 22.16 -18.97 20.67
N ASN A 700 22.38 -18.28 19.55
CA ASN A 700 22.15 -18.85 18.22
C ASN A 700 23.43 -19.54 17.70
N THR A 701 23.27 -20.57 16.86
CA THR A 701 24.40 -21.34 16.30
C THR A 701 24.47 -21.18 14.78
N PHE A 702 25.62 -20.78 14.25
CA PHE A 702 25.89 -20.54 12.83
C PHE A 702 27.02 -21.45 12.33
N TYR A 703 26.75 -22.39 11.42
CA TYR A 703 27.80 -23.24 10.84
C TYR A 703 27.43 -23.73 9.44
N LEU A 704 28.42 -24.11 8.62
CA LEU A 704 28.25 -24.53 7.23
C LEU A 704 27.66 -23.46 6.28
N ASN A 705 27.46 -22.22 6.72
CA ASN A 705 26.97 -21.16 5.84
C ASN A 705 28.08 -20.69 4.89
N ARG A 706 27.73 -20.40 3.64
CA ARG A 706 28.63 -19.82 2.63
C ARG A 706 28.36 -18.33 2.54
N ILE A 707 29.32 -17.52 2.99
CA ILE A 707 29.15 -16.09 3.17
C ILE A 707 30.25 -15.35 2.41
N GLY A 708 29.86 -14.59 1.38
CA GLY A 708 30.85 -13.98 0.49
C GLY A 708 30.31 -12.90 -0.45
N TRP A 709 31.23 -12.07 -0.94
CA TRP A 709 30.93 -10.99 -1.90
C TRP A 709 29.86 -9.99 -1.45
N ASN A 710 29.69 -9.81 -0.13
CA ASN A 710 28.79 -8.81 0.43
C ASN A 710 29.52 -7.46 0.60
N GLY A 711 28.82 -6.33 0.44
CA GLY A 711 29.46 -5.01 0.32
C GLY A 711 30.07 -4.46 1.61
N ASP A 712 29.25 -4.22 2.64
CA ASP A 712 29.72 -3.63 3.92
C ASP A 712 30.52 -4.63 4.78
N GLY A 713 30.32 -5.93 4.56
CA GLY A 713 31.10 -7.00 5.15
C GLY A 713 30.40 -8.36 5.09
N ASN A 714 31.13 -9.45 5.31
CA ASN A 714 30.50 -10.78 5.29
C ASN A 714 29.64 -11.04 6.54
N SER A 715 30.06 -10.54 7.71
CA SER A 715 29.28 -10.69 8.94
C SER A 715 29.47 -9.54 9.92
N ARG A 716 28.49 -9.38 10.80
CA ARG A 716 28.58 -8.54 12.00
C ARG A 716 27.72 -9.11 13.13
N ASP A 717 28.30 -9.25 14.31
CA ASP A 717 27.64 -9.78 15.51
C ASP A 717 27.75 -8.80 16.69
N ASP A 718 26.64 -8.10 16.95
CA ASP A 718 26.47 -7.21 18.10
C ASP A 718 25.65 -7.87 19.23
N GLY A 719 25.37 -9.18 19.11
CA GLY A 719 24.54 -9.95 20.04
C GLY A 719 25.28 -10.54 21.24
N LEU A 720 24.71 -11.60 21.82
CA LEU A 720 25.23 -12.21 23.04
C LEU A 720 25.28 -13.75 22.94
N ASN A 721 26.44 -14.34 23.23
CA ASN A 721 26.63 -15.80 23.31
C ASN A 721 26.24 -16.56 22.02
N ASN A 722 26.33 -15.92 20.86
CA ASN A 722 26.17 -16.61 19.59
C ASN A 722 27.44 -17.43 19.28
N THR A 723 27.28 -18.60 18.69
CA THR A 723 28.38 -19.49 18.30
C THR A 723 28.45 -19.61 16.79
N TRP A 724 29.61 -19.29 16.19
CA TRP A 724 29.83 -19.29 14.74
C TRP A 724 30.55 -20.55 14.23
N ASP A 725 30.30 -21.68 14.89
CA ASP A 725 30.73 -23.02 14.51
C ASP A 725 29.92 -24.06 15.31
N ASP A 726 30.08 -25.36 15.02
CA ASP A 726 29.39 -26.47 15.68
C ASP A 726 29.95 -26.85 17.06
N GLY A 727 31.00 -26.16 17.52
CA GLY A 727 31.69 -26.45 18.78
C GLY A 727 32.63 -27.65 18.74
N VAL A 728 32.77 -28.35 17.61
CA VAL A 728 33.55 -29.58 17.46
C VAL A 728 34.68 -29.43 16.46
N ASP A 729 34.36 -29.28 15.17
CA ASP A 729 35.33 -29.20 14.08
C ASP A 729 34.82 -28.53 12.78
N THR A 730 33.59 -28.00 12.77
CA THR A 730 32.94 -27.48 11.57
C THR A 730 32.50 -26.02 11.76
N GLY A 731 32.98 -25.13 10.88
CA GLY A 731 32.67 -23.70 10.87
C GLY A 731 31.93 -23.26 9.61
N ASN A 732 32.05 -21.98 9.26
CA ASN A 732 31.45 -21.37 8.08
C ASN A 732 32.48 -21.15 6.96
N PHE A 733 32.00 -20.92 5.74
CA PHE A 733 32.81 -20.62 4.57
C PHE A 733 32.81 -19.12 4.31
N TRP A 734 33.99 -18.51 4.23
CA TRP A 734 34.19 -17.06 4.18
C TRP A 734 35.01 -16.66 2.96
N ARG A 735 34.51 -15.72 2.15
CA ARG A 735 35.23 -15.28 0.94
C ARG A 735 36.52 -14.50 1.26
N ASP A 736 36.53 -13.76 2.35
CA ASP A 736 37.63 -12.89 2.79
C ASP A 736 38.57 -13.58 3.80
N TYR A 737 38.38 -14.88 4.07
CA TYR A 737 39.27 -15.61 4.95
C TYR A 737 40.63 -15.89 4.31
N THR A 738 41.70 -15.61 5.03
CA THR A 738 43.08 -15.69 4.52
C THR A 738 43.70 -17.10 4.62
N GLY A 739 42.94 -18.09 5.08
CA GLY A 739 43.40 -19.48 5.18
C GLY A 739 44.24 -19.80 6.42
N SER A 740 44.36 -18.88 7.40
CA SER A 740 45.06 -19.16 8.65
C SER A 740 44.39 -18.56 9.88
N GLY A 741 44.36 -19.31 10.99
CA GLY A 741 43.84 -18.87 12.28
C GLY A 741 42.34 -19.11 12.46
N VAL A 742 41.72 -18.26 13.27
CA VAL A 742 40.26 -18.19 13.47
C VAL A 742 39.73 -17.00 12.67
N TYR A 743 38.46 -17.04 12.27
CA TYR A 743 37.82 -15.89 11.63
C TYR A 743 37.14 -15.05 12.72
N GLN A 744 37.55 -13.79 12.84
CA GLN A 744 36.98 -12.85 13.81
C GLN A 744 35.71 -12.26 13.22
N ILE A 745 34.57 -12.41 13.92
CA ILE A 745 33.32 -11.81 13.49
C ILE A 745 33.31 -10.35 13.98
N PRO A 746 33.27 -9.36 13.08
CA PRO A 746 33.19 -7.96 13.47
C PRO A 746 31.97 -7.68 14.36
N GLY A 747 32.05 -6.74 15.30
CA GLY A 747 30.94 -6.35 16.16
C GLY A 747 31.29 -6.34 17.65
N THR A 748 30.31 -6.04 18.50
CA THR A 748 30.51 -5.91 19.95
C THR A 748 30.53 -7.24 20.70
N ALA A 749 30.06 -8.33 20.09
CA ALA A 749 29.99 -9.65 20.74
C ALA A 749 31.37 -10.29 20.96
N GLY A 750 32.37 -9.94 20.12
CA GLY A 750 33.69 -10.58 20.15
C GLY A 750 33.64 -12.05 19.71
N SER A 751 32.63 -12.41 18.91
CA SER A 751 32.42 -13.75 18.38
C SER A 751 33.52 -14.16 17.40
N VAL A 752 33.77 -15.47 17.34
CA VAL A 752 34.77 -16.05 16.43
C VAL A 752 34.22 -17.34 15.84
N ASP A 753 34.54 -17.58 14.59
CA ASP A 753 34.46 -18.90 13.98
C ASP A 753 35.83 -19.58 14.15
N ARG A 754 35.84 -20.71 14.87
CA ARG A 754 37.07 -21.46 15.19
C ARG A 754 37.52 -22.39 14.06
N PHE A 755 36.63 -22.73 13.13
CA PHE A 755 36.87 -23.68 12.05
C PHE A 755 36.52 -23.07 10.68
N PRO A 756 37.00 -21.86 10.35
CA PRO A 756 36.63 -21.19 9.11
C PRO A 756 37.24 -21.90 7.90
N VAL A 757 36.48 -21.92 6.81
CA VAL A 757 36.90 -22.46 5.52
C VAL A 757 36.94 -21.33 4.49
N TYR A 758 37.93 -21.33 3.60
CA TYR A 758 37.98 -20.38 2.50
C TYR A 758 36.87 -20.70 1.49
N LEU A 759 36.02 -19.72 1.20
CA LEU A 759 34.99 -19.83 0.18
C LEU A 759 35.60 -19.52 -1.20
N MET A 760 35.75 -20.56 -2.02
CA MET A 760 36.18 -20.42 -3.43
C MET A 760 35.06 -19.79 -4.26
N ALA A 761 35.42 -18.99 -5.27
CA ALA A 761 34.47 -18.51 -6.27
C ALA A 761 33.86 -19.70 -7.02
N GLU A 762 32.54 -19.74 -7.16
CA GLU A 762 31.90 -20.61 -8.13
C GLU A 762 31.97 -19.94 -9.50
N ASP A 763 33.05 -20.18 -10.22
CA ASP A 763 33.12 -19.88 -11.64
C ASP A 763 32.79 -21.14 -12.46
N GLY A 764 31.79 -21.02 -13.35
CA GLY A 764 31.41 -22.05 -14.31
C GLY A 764 31.99 -21.79 -15.71
N VAL A 765 32.76 -20.72 -15.89
CA VAL A 765 33.30 -20.25 -17.16
C VAL A 765 34.82 -20.48 -17.16
N HIS A 766 35.34 -21.10 -18.22
CA HIS A 766 36.79 -21.26 -18.35
C HIS A 766 37.46 -19.92 -18.69
N PRO A 767 38.70 -19.68 -18.20
CA PRO A 767 39.50 -18.54 -18.60
C PRO A 767 39.65 -18.43 -20.11
N THR A 768 39.73 -17.20 -20.62
CA THR A 768 39.98 -16.97 -22.05
C THR A 768 41.42 -16.56 -22.29
N ILE A 769 42.05 -17.07 -23.36
CA ILE A 769 43.36 -16.63 -23.84
C ILE A 769 43.21 -16.15 -25.29
N PHE A 770 43.72 -14.95 -25.58
CA PHE A 770 43.92 -14.40 -26.91
C PHE A 770 45.43 -14.38 -27.22
N GLN A 771 45.80 -14.99 -28.35
CA GLN A 771 47.18 -15.29 -28.74
C GLN A 771 47.79 -14.28 -29.73
N THR A 772 49.13 -14.31 -29.86
CA THR A 772 49.87 -13.86 -31.05
C THR A 772 50.00 -14.98 -32.09
N ASP A 773 50.18 -14.63 -33.37
CA ASP A 773 50.56 -15.59 -34.42
C ASP A 773 51.91 -16.27 -34.10
N ASP A 774 52.14 -17.46 -34.67
CA ASP A 774 53.44 -18.15 -34.61
C ASP A 774 54.57 -17.22 -35.07
N VAL A 775 55.66 -17.18 -34.31
CA VAL A 775 56.78 -16.25 -34.56
C VAL A 775 57.89 -16.96 -35.32
N THR A 776 58.32 -16.37 -36.44
CA THR A 776 59.52 -16.80 -37.15
C THR A 776 60.53 -15.66 -37.18
N TYR A 777 61.76 -15.93 -36.74
CA TYR A 777 62.85 -14.95 -36.79
C TYR A 777 64.18 -15.58 -37.19
N GLU A 778 65.15 -14.74 -37.56
CA GLU A 778 66.47 -15.20 -37.99
C GLU A 778 67.42 -15.34 -36.79
N PHE A 779 68.20 -16.42 -36.77
CA PHE A 779 69.17 -16.68 -35.71
C PHE A 779 70.13 -15.50 -35.50
N GLY A 780 70.18 -14.99 -34.27
CA GLY A 780 71.06 -13.89 -33.86
C GLY A 780 70.46 -12.49 -33.94
N THR A 781 69.20 -12.32 -34.37
CA THR A 781 68.46 -11.04 -34.22
C THR A 781 67.90 -10.89 -32.81
N THR A 782 67.69 -9.65 -32.36
CA THR A 782 67.17 -9.33 -31.01
C THR A 782 65.89 -8.48 -31.08
N GLY A 783 65.06 -8.51 -30.04
CA GLY A 783 63.81 -7.78 -29.90
C GLY A 783 62.57 -8.61 -30.23
N HIS A 784 62.64 -9.95 -30.13
CA HIS A 784 61.53 -10.84 -30.39
C HIS A 784 60.85 -11.23 -29.08
N THR A 785 59.55 -10.97 -29.00
CA THR A 785 58.71 -11.34 -27.87
C THR A 785 57.46 -12.05 -28.36
N ILE A 786 56.98 -13.00 -27.59
CA ILE A 786 55.60 -13.47 -27.67
C ILE A 786 54.79 -12.78 -26.57
N TYR A 787 53.51 -12.54 -26.82
CA TYR A 787 52.61 -12.09 -25.77
C TYR A 787 51.27 -12.80 -25.86
N TRP A 788 50.67 -13.04 -24.69
CA TRP A 788 49.30 -13.51 -24.56
C TRP A 788 48.48 -12.46 -23.84
N ARG A 789 47.19 -12.40 -24.16
CA ARG A 789 46.22 -11.71 -23.33
C ARG A 789 45.25 -12.73 -22.75
N ALA A 790 45.23 -12.89 -21.43
CA ALA A 790 44.24 -13.73 -20.77
C ALA A 790 43.20 -12.87 -20.04
N SER A 791 41.97 -13.35 -19.91
CA SER A 791 40.91 -12.69 -19.14
C SER A 791 39.99 -13.71 -18.49
N ASP A 792 39.58 -13.41 -17.26
CA ASP A 792 38.62 -14.17 -16.45
C ASP A 792 38.05 -13.24 -15.36
N ASP A 793 36.87 -13.56 -14.81
CA ASP A 793 36.24 -12.77 -13.75
C ASP A 793 36.83 -13.10 -12.36
N PHE A 794 37.46 -14.28 -12.20
CA PHE A 794 38.12 -14.75 -10.98
C PHE A 794 39.51 -15.37 -11.26
N PRO A 795 40.49 -14.61 -11.77
CA PRO A 795 41.82 -15.13 -12.09
C PRO A 795 42.59 -15.60 -10.85
N TYR A 796 43.30 -16.74 -10.94
CA TYR A 796 44.04 -17.31 -9.81
C TYR A 796 45.55 -17.45 -10.06
N SER A 797 45.96 -18.28 -11.02
CA SER A 797 47.39 -18.54 -11.26
C SER A 797 47.71 -18.84 -12.71
N TYR A 798 48.99 -18.81 -13.08
CA TYR A 798 49.47 -19.15 -14.41
C TYR A 798 50.77 -19.95 -14.39
N GLU A 799 51.02 -20.68 -15.48
CA GLU A 799 52.26 -21.40 -15.75
C GLU A 799 52.64 -21.26 -17.23
N ILE A 800 53.91 -20.98 -17.51
CA ILE A 800 54.47 -20.90 -18.86
C ILE A 800 55.55 -21.97 -19.03
N GLU A 801 55.43 -22.76 -20.09
CA GLU A 801 56.35 -23.85 -20.42
C GLU A 801 57.06 -23.62 -21.76
N MET A 802 58.30 -24.06 -21.86
CA MET A 802 59.03 -24.18 -23.14
C MET A 802 59.37 -25.65 -23.38
N ASN A 803 58.90 -26.23 -24.50
CA ASN A 803 59.11 -27.65 -24.83
C ASN A 803 58.65 -28.61 -23.71
N GLY A 804 57.55 -28.26 -23.02
CA GLY A 804 56.98 -29.03 -21.91
C GLY A 804 57.78 -28.97 -20.61
N THR A 805 58.64 -27.97 -20.44
CA THR A 805 59.33 -27.68 -19.18
C THR A 805 58.93 -26.29 -18.69
N ALA A 806 58.42 -26.18 -17.47
CA ALA A 806 58.06 -24.91 -16.85
C ALA A 806 59.26 -23.95 -16.78
N ILE A 807 59.07 -22.74 -17.32
CA ILE A 807 60.06 -21.66 -17.31
C ILE A 807 59.62 -20.48 -16.45
N GLU A 808 58.32 -20.32 -16.20
CA GLU A 808 57.74 -19.27 -15.36
C GLU A 808 56.40 -19.71 -14.77
N SER A 809 56.07 -19.30 -13.53
CA SER A 809 54.74 -19.45 -12.94
C SER A 809 54.51 -18.43 -11.84
N GLY A 810 53.24 -18.13 -11.53
CA GLY A 810 52.89 -17.13 -10.52
C GLY A 810 51.39 -16.88 -10.36
N THR A 811 51.04 -15.89 -9.55
CA THR A 811 49.67 -15.39 -9.40
C THR A 811 49.24 -14.66 -10.67
N TRP A 812 48.02 -14.89 -11.13
CA TRP A 812 47.50 -14.24 -12.32
C TRP A 812 46.89 -12.87 -11.97
N GLU A 813 47.72 -11.83 -11.96
CA GLU A 813 47.32 -10.45 -11.61
C GLU A 813 47.26 -9.50 -12.83
N SER A 814 47.71 -9.95 -14.00
CA SER A 814 47.83 -9.15 -15.22
C SER A 814 47.05 -9.78 -16.37
N GLU A 815 46.34 -8.97 -17.15
CA GLU A 815 45.72 -9.43 -18.41
C GLU A 815 46.75 -9.79 -19.49
N ILE A 816 48.01 -9.33 -19.38
CA ILE A 816 49.03 -9.47 -20.42
C ILE A 816 50.25 -10.23 -19.87
N PHE A 817 50.67 -11.25 -20.62
CA PHE A 817 51.91 -12.01 -20.40
C PHE A 817 52.87 -11.75 -21.56
N VAL A 818 54.13 -11.43 -21.29
CA VAL A 818 55.14 -11.15 -22.32
C VAL A 818 56.40 -11.97 -22.03
N ILE A 819 56.86 -12.73 -23.01
CA ILE A 819 58.08 -13.54 -22.93
C ILE A 819 59.07 -13.11 -24.01
N GLU A 820 60.28 -12.77 -23.60
CA GLU A 820 61.43 -12.54 -24.49
C GLU A 820 61.92 -13.89 -25.04
N ILE A 821 61.91 -14.03 -26.36
CA ILE A 821 62.26 -15.28 -27.07
C ILE A 821 63.58 -15.15 -27.84
N ASP A 822 64.37 -14.12 -27.56
CA ASP A 822 65.72 -13.93 -28.10
C ASP A 822 66.70 -15.00 -27.61
N GLY A 823 67.73 -15.29 -28.41
CA GLY A 823 68.84 -16.16 -28.01
C GLY A 823 68.55 -17.66 -28.06
N LEU A 824 67.44 -18.07 -28.68
CA LEU A 824 67.14 -19.46 -29.00
C LEU A 824 68.03 -19.95 -30.17
N ASP A 825 68.43 -21.22 -30.14
CA ASP A 825 69.17 -21.86 -31.23
C ASP A 825 68.27 -22.10 -32.46
N ILE A 826 68.86 -22.37 -33.63
CA ILE A 826 68.09 -22.72 -34.84
C ILE A 826 67.25 -23.97 -34.55
N GLY A 827 65.93 -23.85 -34.65
CA GLY A 827 65.00 -24.90 -34.26
C GLY A 827 63.55 -24.43 -34.20
N VAL A 828 62.66 -25.33 -33.79
CA VAL A 828 61.25 -25.04 -33.51
C VAL A 828 61.02 -25.28 -32.02
N TYR A 829 60.51 -24.28 -31.34
CA TYR A 829 60.17 -24.31 -29.92
C TYR A 829 58.66 -24.13 -29.78
N ASN A 830 58.04 -24.84 -28.84
CA ASN A 830 56.68 -24.54 -28.43
C ASN A 830 56.71 -23.86 -27.06
N PHE A 831 55.99 -22.74 -26.96
CA PHE A 831 55.77 -22.05 -25.71
C PHE A 831 54.29 -22.16 -25.36
N THR A 832 53.97 -22.64 -24.17
CA THR A 832 52.58 -22.86 -23.73
C THR A 832 52.30 -22.01 -22.51
N LEU A 833 51.26 -21.17 -22.56
CA LEU A 833 50.71 -20.49 -21.38
C LEU A 833 49.48 -21.28 -20.92
N THR A 834 49.44 -21.66 -19.64
CA THR A 834 48.25 -22.17 -18.97
C THR A 834 47.84 -21.18 -17.88
N VAL A 835 46.56 -20.81 -17.85
CA VAL A 835 45.98 -19.97 -16.79
C VAL A 835 44.87 -20.73 -16.06
N TYR A 836 44.74 -20.48 -14.76
CA TYR A 836 43.80 -21.10 -13.84
C TYR A 836 42.97 -20.01 -13.16
N ASP A 837 41.67 -20.21 -13.01
CA ASP A 837 40.78 -19.36 -12.19
C ASP A 837 40.67 -19.86 -10.74
N GLU A 838 39.97 -19.10 -9.89
CA GLU A 838 39.71 -19.43 -8.49
C GLU A 838 38.67 -20.56 -8.32
N GLY A 839 37.88 -20.84 -9.36
CA GLY A 839 36.94 -21.98 -9.43
C GLY A 839 37.61 -23.31 -9.79
N GLY A 840 38.89 -23.28 -10.16
CA GLY A 840 39.68 -24.43 -10.56
C GLY A 840 39.56 -24.84 -12.03
N LEU A 841 38.89 -24.03 -12.87
CA LEU A 841 38.93 -24.22 -14.32
C LEU A 841 40.21 -23.61 -14.90
N TRP A 842 40.58 -24.07 -16.08
CA TRP A 842 41.82 -23.65 -16.73
C TRP A 842 41.70 -23.67 -18.25
N THR A 843 42.55 -22.87 -18.88
CA THR A 843 42.74 -22.82 -20.34
C THR A 843 44.23 -22.72 -20.65
N SER A 844 44.65 -23.32 -21.76
CA SER A 844 46.03 -23.22 -22.23
C SER A 844 46.11 -22.88 -23.72
N ASP A 845 47.12 -22.13 -24.13
CA ASP A 845 47.45 -21.82 -25.53
C ASP A 845 48.93 -22.06 -25.83
N THR A 846 49.25 -22.48 -27.06
CA THR A 846 50.62 -22.79 -27.50
C THR A 846 51.01 -21.97 -28.73
N VAL A 847 52.13 -21.24 -28.63
CA VAL A 847 52.76 -20.50 -29.75
C VAL A 847 54.01 -21.24 -30.22
N PHE A 848 54.15 -21.44 -31.55
CA PHE A 848 55.37 -21.99 -32.13
C PHE A 848 56.34 -20.88 -32.51
N VAL A 849 57.59 -21.01 -32.03
CA VAL A 849 58.70 -20.12 -32.36
C VAL A 849 59.69 -20.85 -33.25
N THR A 850 59.82 -20.41 -34.50
CA THR A 850 60.75 -20.98 -35.48
C THR A 850 61.95 -20.05 -35.67
N VAL A 851 63.13 -20.50 -35.24
CA VAL A 851 64.39 -19.79 -35.47
C VAL A 851 65.06 -20.33 -36.72
N THR A 852 65.18 -19.49 -37.74
CA THR A 852 65.72 -19.87 -39.05
C THR A 852 67.16 -19.38 -39.23
N PRO A 853 67.99 -20.02 -40.07
CA PRO A 853 69.32 -19.49 -40.39
C PRO A 853 69.21 -18.14 -41.10
N GLN A 854 70.12 -17.19 -40.83
CA GLN A 854 70.18 -15.93 -41.58
C GLN A 854 70.32 -16.18 -43.09
N VAL A 855 69.45 -15.55 -43.89
CA VAL A 855 69.58 -15.59 -45.34
C VAL A 855 70.61 -14.55 -45.78
N THR A 856 71.84 -14.99 -46.10
CA THR A 856 72.81 -14.11 -46.78
C THR A 856 72.31 -13.72 -48.18
N PRO A 857 72.23 -12.42 -48.54
CA PRO A 857 71.80 -12.01 -49.87
C PRO A 857 72.79 -12.50 -50.95
N GLY A 858 72.34 -13.40 -51.81
CA GLY A 858 73.00 -13.70 -53.09
C GLY A 858 72.68 -12.61 -54.11
N THR A 859 73.70 -12.15 -54.83
CA THR A 859 73.62 -11.11 -55.85
C THR A 859 72.65 -11.46 -57.00
N PRO A 860 71.93 -10.48 -57.58
CA PRO A 860 70.86 -10.69 -58.53
C PRO A 860 71.38 -10.76 -59.97
N GLU A 861 71.08 -11.84 -60.70
CA GLU A 861 70.99 -11.82 -62.16
C GLU A 861 69.71 -12.52 -62.63
N ASP A 862 69.09 -11.86 -63.61
CA ASP A 862 68.06 -12.32 -64.54
C ASP A 862 66.58 -12.36 -64.11
N PHE A 863 65.93 -11.22 -64.38
CA PHE A 863 64.50 -11.09 -64.70
C PHE A 863 64.08 -12.01 -65.86
N PRO A 864 62.77 -12.35 -65.95
CA PRO A 864 62.00 -11.69 -67.00
C PRO A 864 60.60 -11.21 -66.56
N LEU A 865 60.38 -9.92 -66.81
CA LEU A 865 59.31 -9.42 -67.66
C LEU A 865 57.84 -9.70 -67.28
N LEU A 866 57.26 -8.85 -66.43
CA LEU A 866 56.01 -8.13 -66.76
C LEU A 866 55.83 -6.90 -65.85
N LEU A 867 56.37 -5.76 -66.29
CA LEU A 867 56.11 -4.46 -65.65
C LEU A 867 55.42 -3.57 -66.69
N VAL A 868 54.10 -3.51 -66.59
CA VAL A 868 53.28 -2.52 -67.29
C VAL A 868 52.57 -1.70 -66.21
N ILE A 869 53.07 -0.47 -66.08
CA ILE A 869 52.42 0.73 -65.54
C ILE A 869 52.37 0.84 -64.00
N ALA A 870 53.42 1.48 -63.47
CA ALA A 870 53.27 2.43 -62.37
C ALA A 870 53.72 3.81 -62.88
N ALA A 871 52.78 4.64 -63.33
CA ALA A 871 52.92 6.09 -63.40
C ALA A 871 51.60 6.73 -63.82
N GLY A 872 50.70 6.91 -62.84
CA GLY A 872 49.54 7.77 -63.04
C GLY A 872 48.36 7.40 -62.17
N SER A 873 48.36 7.82 -60.90
CA SER A 873 47.13 8.16 -60.15
C SER A 873 47.33 8.46 -58.65
N ILE A 874 48.50 8.94 -58.19
CA ILE A 874 48.59 9.63 -56.89
C ILE A 874 47.89 11.01 -56.91
N CYS A 875 47.36 11.44 -58.07
CA CYS A 875 46.45 12.60 -58.19
C CYS A 875 44.95 12.25 -58.24
N ALA A 876 44.53 10.99 -58.03
CA ALA A 876 43.10 10.59 -58.12
C ALA A 876 42.39 10.39 -56.76
N CYS A 877 43.10 10.06 -55.68
CA CYS A 877 42.44 9.84 -54.38
C CYS A 877 42.04 11.13 -53.66
N VAL A 878 42.63 12.29 -54.02
CA VAL A 878 42.23 13.61 -53.47
C VAL A 878 41.00 14.18 -54.19
N ILE A 879 40.69 13.74 -55.42
CA ILE A 879 39.48 14.16 -56.16
C ILE A 879 38.28 13.26 -55.85
N VAL A 880 38.49 11.98 -55.49
CA VAL A 880 37.40 11.10 -55.02
C VAL A 880 36.92 11.47 -53.62
N ILE A 881 37.80 11.96 -52.74
CA ILE A 881 37.43 12.46 -51.40
C ILE A 881 36.69 13.81 -51.50
N LEU A 882 37.00 14.67 -52.48
CA LEU A 882 36.25 15.92 -52.73
C LEU A 882 34.95 15.74 -53.54
N TYR A 883 34.80 14.65 -54.31
CA TYR A 883 33.54 14.29 -54.98
C TYR A 883 32.55 13.61 -54.02
N TRP A 884 33.02 12.79 -53.07
CA TRP A 884 32.15 12.16 -52.06
C TRP A 884 31.55 13.16 -51.05
N ILE A 885 32.24 14.28 -50.80
CA ILE A 885 31.76 15.41 -49.98
C ILE A 885 30.68 16.25 -50.71
N ARG A 886 30.50 16.09 -52.03
CA ARG A 886 29.51 16.86 -52.83
C ARG A 886 28.28 16.07 -53.31
N VAL A 887 28.17 14.76 -53.03
CA VAL A 887 27.04 13.91 -53.46
C VAL A 887 26.18 13.37 -52.30
N LYS A 888 26.52 13.68 -51.03
CA LYS A 888 25.67 13.40 -49.86
C LYS A 888 24.81 14.59 -49.39
N SER A 889 24.62 15.59 -50.25
CA SER A 889 23.70 16.73 -50.03
C SER A 889 22.56 16.76 -51.05
N ALA A 890 22.15 15.60 -51.57
CA ALA A 890 20.93 15.43 -52.37
C ALA A 890 20.45 13.96 -52.35
N ARG A 891 20.02 13.49 -51.19
CA ARG A 891 18.92 12.52 -51.01
C ARG A 891 18.51 12.46 -49.56
#